data_AF-A0A355B1N9-F1
#
_entry.id   AF-A0A355B1N9-F1
#
_cell.length_a   1.000
_cell.length_b   1.000
_cell.length_c   1.000
_cell.angle_alpha   90.00
_cell.angle_beta   90.00
_cell.angle_gamma   90.00
#
_symmetry.space_group_name_H-M   'P 1'
#
loop_
_entity.id
_entity.type
_entity.pdbx_description
1 polymer ?
#
loop_
_entity_poly.entity_id
_entity_poly.type
_entity_poly.pdbx_seq_one_letter_code
_entity_poly.pdbx_strand_id
1 'polypeptide(L)'
;MILKALFGRKSKNKGPANGGIPESDENPGAPAEDLSLDEGPGEEMAAEEAEEDLLEDDRILKEMNIRARAYETYNRRKLKTIEQRLNGLDRDIFRVLPALIHLNTKGLPGYIEPRDRVPGGIWNYRVRKDTVDMLKKMFPDADYRPLSLRKVGVKNQIYSLSAMGSLASIAQTSKSDFDLWVCVKKDKIKESQLDGFKEKFKALEEWAEDLSHFEVHFFITDIDSVKVNNFGSADKESAGSALGKLLKEEFYRTHTVLAGHFPFWTLMPATMTDEEYERLRLLAIKSHKIERGNYIDLGNAQRVTMEEAFGAALWQLNKALGSPFKSAMKMALIEDYMDKATDPMLLCDRLKETLAEIQVRGETEEKEAKAEGNEEEAETPDIKEDRGRVAVQPELVLLEEDPERTNIDCYNLMFNRIQDYYRRTGQEENLDVLRKCFYLKAGTSITGLQDITRSKYPLKDMLCQIVQAWGWTNDEIISLNNYEKWSFDERVALGRQVNNFIIDSYKRLKKSGAEAKVQINETDMTVLGRKLFTFFSKKENKIGFLPKSFEDSLRQDRLTLSFDKPTKKKAGIWNVYPGTVTTGDIEEGTHDDQILKRSYNLPETFMWLVLNGIWTKDTNTSLVARESPLSAGEVQDLLFFMTDFFPHLKVDALKNDVLLADSKVDRTLAILNYGVGGDINKVARLELIHTTSWGEVFYECAPAPIKPADAVQFCLSRLPWPARGSTEPPLDRIKVYVPSARAGQSSNVRIFKSFEQVIHKSARFRYEKMAQQAAARAKARQQAKAPPKPKAPAPSVS
;
A
#
# COMPACT_ATOMS: atom_id res chain seq x y z
N MET A 1 40.01 -6.64 -37.36
CA MET A 1 40.98 -5.69 -36.76
C MET A 1 40.36 -4.46 -36.04
N ILE A 2 39.07 -4.48 -35.66
CA ILE A 2 38.46 -3.51 -34.71
C ILE A 2 37.72 -4.30 -33.61
N LEU A 3 38.47 -5.17 -32.92
CA LEU A 3 37.96 -6.00 -31.81
C LEU A 3 38.95 -6.06 -30.63
N LYS A 4 40.09 -5.34 -30.70
CA LYS A 4 41.13 -5.32 -29.65
C LYS A 4 41.06 -4.11 -28.70
N ALA A 5 40.05 -3.24 -28.80
CA ALA A 5 40.01 -1.97 -28.08
C ALA A 5 39.11 -1.93 -26.83
N LEU A 6 38.42 -3.01 -26.45
CA LEU A 6 37.45 -2.98 -25.34
C LEU A 6 37.82 -3.84 -24.11
N PHE A 7 38.94 -4.57 -24.14
CA PHE A 7 39.35 -5.41 -23.01
C PHE A 7 40.78 -5.11 -22.55
N GLY A 8 40.91 -4.11 -21.67
CA GLY A 8 42.12 -3.84 -20.90
C GLY A 8 41.83 -3.93 -19.40
N ARG A 9 42.08 -5.10 -18.80
CA ARG A 9 41.98 -5.34 -17.35
C ARG A 9 43.29 -4.98 -16.63
N LYS A 10 43.14 -4.44 -15.41
CA LYS A 10 44.08 -4.39 -14.27
C LYS A 10 45.10 -3.23 -14.21
N SER A 11 44.70 -2.21 -13.44
CA SER A 11 45.60 -1.35 -12.66
C SER A 11 46.44 -2.20 -11.69
N LYS A 12 47.76 -2.19 -11.88
CA LYS A 12 48.76 -2.42 -10.82
C LYS A 12 49.55 -1.13 -10.67
N ASN A 13 49.53 -0.60 -9.45
CA ASN A 13 50.44 0.44 -8.95
C ASN A 13 51.91 0.13 -9.29
N LYS A 14 52.63 1.10 -9.87
CA LYS A 14 54.00 1.51 -9.50
C LYS A 14 54.38 2.81 -10.21
N GLY A 15 55.12 3.66 -9.49
CA GLY A 15 55.43 5.06 -9.77
C GLY A 15 56.39 5.34 -10.93
N PRO A 16 56.86 6.60 -11.07
CA PRO A 16 57.10 7.22 -12.36
C PRO A 16 58.53 7.06 -12.90
N ALA A 17 58.54 6.98 -14.23
CA ALA A 17 59.49 7.50 -15.22
C ALA A 17 60.87 7.99 -14.78
N ASN A 18 61.89 7.51 -15.50
CA ASN A 18 63.08 8.32 -15.79
C ASN A 18 63.72 7.89 -17.13
N GLY A 19 63.92 8.87 -18.04
CA GLY A 19 64.83 8.89 -19.20
C GLY A 19 64.60 7.84 -20.30
N GLY A 20 64.80 8.07 -21.59
CA GLY A 20 65.34 9.15 -22.38
C GLY A 20 65.37 8.65 -23.85
N ILE A 21 65.17 9.57 -24.79
CA ILE A 21 65.53 9.44 -26.22
C ILE A 21 67.07 9.72 -26.27
N PRO A 22 67.90 9.39 -27.30
CA PRO A 22 67.53 9.20 -28.71
C PRO A 22 68.40 8.22 -29.55
N GLU A 23 68.14 8.26 -30.87
CA GLU A 23 69.10 8.00 -31.99
C GLU A 23 69.55 6.54 -32.20
N SER A 24 69.82 6.02 -33.40
CA SER A 24 70.03 6.53 -34.78
C SER A 24 70.26 5.29 -35.68
N ASP A 25 70.02 5.42 -37.00
CA ASP A 25 70.79 4.80 -38.12
C ASP A 25 70.98 3.26 -38.14
N GLU A 26 71.10 2.52 -39.25
CA GLU A 26 71.24 2.74 -40.68
C GLU A 26 70.94 1.37 -41.35
N ASN A 27 70.73 1.41 -42.66
CA ASN A 27 70.48 0.37 -43.70
C ASN A 27 71.48 -0.84 -43.71
N PRO A 28 71.53 -1.75 -44.72
CA PRO A 28 70.55 -2.46 -45.60
C PRO A 28 70.80 -4.01 -45.66
N GLY A 29 69.96 -4.80 -46.37
CA GLY A 29 70.37 -6.11 -46.89
C GLY A 29 69.25 -7.11 -47.23
N ALA A 30 69.04 -7.36 -48.54
CA ALA A 30 68.19 -8.37 -49.17
C ALA A 30 68.55 -9.83 -48.74
N PRO A 31 67.76 -10.92 -49.02
CA PRO A 31 66.85 -11.12 -50.17
C PRO A 31 65.49 -11.79 -49.87
N ALA A 32 64.70 -11.95 -50.94
CA ALA A 32 63.38 -12.54 -50.99
C ALA A 32 63.39 -14.05 -50.70
N GLU A 33 62.52 -14.50 -49.78
CA GLU A 33 62.03 -15.87 -49.69
C GLU A 33 60.53 -15.88 -49.33
N ASP A 34 59.79 -16.58 -50.17
CA ASP A 34 58.51 -17.29 -49.98
C ASP A 34 57.43 -16.69 -49.07
N LEU A 35 56.37 -16.16 -49.70
CA LEU A 35 55.06 -15.95 -49.08
C LEU A 35 54.27 -17.27 -49.11
N SER A 36 54.60 -18.20 -48.23
CA SER A 36 53.60 -19.12 -47.70
C SER A 36 52.97 -18.45 -46.47
N LEU A 37 51.72 -18.02 -46.62
CA LEU A 37 50.86 -17.70 -45.50
C LEU A 37 50.60 -19.02 -44.76
N ASP A 38 51.46 -19.31 -43.78
CA ASP A 38 51.14 -20.25 -42.71
C ASP A 38 50.06 -19.57 -41.85
N GLU A 39 48.79 -19.85 -42.15
CA GLU A 39 47.66 -19.54 -41.27
C GLU A 39 47.89 -20.30 -39.95
N GLY A 40 48.59 -19.64 -39.03
CA GLY A 40 48.94 -20.26 -37.76
C GLY A 40 47.68 -20.65 -36.96
N PRO A 41 47.77 -21.66 -36.07
CA PRO A 41 46.64 -22.22 -35.32
C PRO A 41 45.89 -21.24 -34.39
N GLY A 42 46.28 -19.95 -34.37
CA GLY A 42 45.58 -18.89 -33.65
C GLY A 42 44.45 -18.22 -34.44
N GLU A 43 44.42 -18.30 -35.77
CA GLU A 43 43.30 -17.77 -36.58
C GLU A 43 42.14 -18.76 -36.66
N GLU A 44 42.41 -20.07 -36.77
CA GLU A 44 41.39 -21.13 -36.67
C GLU A 44 40.71 -21.15 -35.29
N MET A 45 41.47 -21.12 -34.18
CA MET A 45 40.86 -21.04 -32.84
C MET A 45 40.00 -19.79 -32.65
N ALA A 46 40.41 -18.64 -33.19
CA ALA A 46 39.64 -17.40 -33.06
C ALA A 46 38.37 -17.41 -33.93
N ALA A 47 38.39 -18.16 -35.04
CA ALA A 47 37.21 -18.39 -35.88
C ALA A 47 36.24 -19.38 -35.23
N GLU A 48 36.75 -20.46 -34.62
CA GLU A 48 35.96 -21.43 -33.86
C GLU A 48 35.29 -20.78 -32.63
N GLU A 49 36.03 -19.99 -31.84
CA GLU A 49 35.47 -19.23 -30.71
C GLU A 49 34.38 -18.25 -31.17
N ALA A 50 34.56 -17.60 -32.32
CA ALA A 50 33.57 -16.68 -32.87
C ALA A 50 32.30 -17.39 -33.40
N GLU A 51 32.44 -18.60 -33.93
CA GLU A 51 31.33 -19.43 -34.38
C GLU A 51 30.53 -20.00 -33.21
N GLU A 52 31.20 -20.45 -32.15
CA GLU A 52 30.56 -20.87 -30.88
C GLU A 52 29.78 -19.70 -30.23
N ASP A 53 30.37 -18.51 -30.17
CA ASP A 53 29.71 -17.31 -29.64
C ASP A 53 28.45 -16.93 -30.43
N LEU A 54 28.48 -17.07 -31.76
CA LEU A 54 27.32 -16.81 -32.63
C LEU A 54 26.20 -17.84 -32.43
N LEU A 55 26.54 -19.11 -32.24
CA LEU A 55 25.57 -20.17 -31.94
C LEU A 55 24.92 -19.96 -30.58
N GLU A 56 25.69 -19.53 -29.58
CA GLU A 56 25.19 -19.19 -28.25
C GLU A 56 24.25 -17.98 -28.29
N ASP A 57 24.63 -16.92 -29.00
CA ASP A 57 23.78 -15.73 -29.18
C ASP A 57 22.45 -16.06 -29.89
N ASP A 58 22.46 -16.94 -30.90
CA ASP A 58 21.23 -17.39 -31.57
C ASP A 58 20.32 -18.20 -30.64
N ARG A 59 20.92 -19.09 -29.83
CA ARG A 59 20.20 -19.86 -28.81
C ARG A 59 19.50 -18.92 -27.82
N ILE A 60 20.23 -17.94 -27.28
CA ILE A 60 19.68 -16.96 -26.34
C ILE A 60 18.53 -16.18 -26.99
N LEU A 61 18.70 -15.68 -28.22
CA LEU A 61 17.66 -14.94 -28.93
C LEU A 61 16.40 -15.77 -29.18
N LYS A 62 16.56 -17.07 -29.48
CA LYS A 62 15.45 -18.02 -29.62
C LYS A 62 14.69 -18.18 -28.31
N GLU A 63 15.40 -18.33 -27.20
CA GLU A 63 14.80 -18.42 -25.87
C GLU A 63 14.09 -17.11 -25.45
N MET A 64 14.66 -15.95 -25.76
CA MET A 64 14.02 -14.65 -25.52
C MET A 64 12.68 -14.55 -26.27
N ASN A 65 12.61 -15.06 -27.51
CA ASN A 65 11.37 -15.12 -28.29
C ASN A 65 10.34 -16.11 -27.73
N ILE A 66 10.79 -17.22 -27.10
CA ILE A 66 9.90 -18.13 -26.37
C ILE A 66 9.29 -17.40 -25.17
N ARG A 67 10.12 -16.72 -24.36
CA ARG A 67 9.66 -15.91 -23.22
C ARG A 67 8.68 -14.80 -23.64
N ALA A 68 8.93 -14.15 -24.79
CA ALA A 68 8.01 -13.17 -25.37
C ALA A 68 6.60 -13.73 -25.57
N ARG A 69 6.51 -14.87 -26.27
CA ARG A 69 5.24 -15.51 -26.63
C ARG A 69 4.52 -16.08 -25.40
N ALA A 70 5.29 -16.65 -24.47
CA ALA A 70 4.78 -17.12 -23.19
C ALA A 70 4.10 -15.97 -22.41
N TYR A 71 4.78 -14.83 -22.27
CA TYR A 71 4.24 -13.68 -21.57
C TYR A 71 3.05 -13.04 -22.31
N GLU A 72 3.10 -12.90 -23.64
CA GLU A 72 1.96 -12.35 -24.40
C GLU A 72 0.69 -13.18 -24.22
N THR A 73 0.84 -14.51 -24.27
CA THR A 73 -0.25 -15.47 -24.01
C THR A 73 -0.78 -15.30 -22.60
N TYR A 74 0.11 -15.28 -21.60
CA TYR A 74 -0.25 -15.07 -20.20
C TYR A 74 -1.00 -13.74 -19.99
N ASN A 75 -0.51 -12.63 -20.54
CA ASN A 75 -1.14 -11.31 -20.41
C ASN A 75 -2.54 -11.27 -21.05
N ARG A 76 -2.71 -11.89 -22.22
CA ARG A 76 -4.02 -11.99 -22.88
C ARG A 76 -5.03 -12.77 -22.03
N ARG A 77 -4.56 -13.84 -21.38
CA ARG A 77 -5.37 -14.64 -20.46
C ARG A 77 -5.73 -13.86 -19.20
N LYS A 78 -4.80 -13.08 -18.64
CA LYS A 78 -5.10 -12.14 -17.53
C LYS A 78 -6.22 -11.18 -17.90
N LEU A 79 -6.14 -10.52 -19.06
CA LEU A 79 -7.18 -9.59 -19.52
C LEU A 79 -8.56 -10.26 -19.57
N LYS A 80 -8.65 -11.44 -20.18
CA LYS A 80 -9.91 -12.21 -20.27
C LYS A 80 -10.43 -12.61 -18.88
N THR A 81 -9.55 -13.06 -17.98
CA THR A 81 -9.91 -13.41 -16.60
C THR A 81 -10.39 -12.20 -15.79
N ILE A 82 -9.75 -11.04 -15.94
CA ILE A 82 -10.20 -9.79 -15.27
C ILE A 82 -11.59 -9.42 -15.75
N GLU A 83 -11.82 -9.38 -17.06
CA GLU A 83 -13.13 -9.03 -17.63
C GLU A 83 -14.25 -9.95 -17.12
N GLN A 84 -14.00 -11.27 -17.06
CA GLN A 84 -14.98 -12.26 -16.59
C GLN A 84 -15.37 -12.05 -15.13
N ARG A 85 -14.44 -11.58 -14.28
CA ARG A 85 -14.66 -11.37 -12.84
C ARG A 85 -15.36 -10.06 -12.49
N LEU A 86 -15.32 -9.09 -13.41
CA LEU A 86 -16.02 -7.82 -13.23
C LEU A 86 -17.53 -7.98 -13.46
N ASN A 87 -18.32 -7.22 -12.67
CA ASN A 87 -19.75 -7.08 -12.89
C ASN A 87 -20.02 -6.33 -14.22
N GLY A 88 -21.29 -6.26 -14.65
CA GLY A 88 -21.63 -5.71 -15.96
C GLY A 88 -21.11 -4.29 -16.20
N LEU A 89 -21.30 -3.38 -15.24
CA LEU A 89 -20.94 -1.97 -15.39
C LEU A 89 -19.42 -1.76 -15.26
N ASP A 90 -18.78 -2.40 -14.28
CA ASP A 90 -17.33 -2.34 -14.09
C ASP A 90 -16.57 -2.92 -15.29
N ARG A 91 -17.12 -3.98 -15.90
CA ARG A 91 -16.58 -4.58 -17.12
C ARG A 91 -16.66 -3.61 -18.29
N ASP A 92 -17.78 -2.88 -18.43
CA ASP A 92 -17.93 -1.87 -19.47
C ASP A 92 -16.96 -0.71 -19.26
N ILE A 93 -16.80 -0.22 -18.02
CA ILE A 93 -15.79 0.79 -17.64
C ILE A 93 -14.39 0.31 -18.00
N PHE A 94 -14.00 -0.88 -17.55
CA PHE A 94 -12.68 -1.47 -17.82
C PHE A 94 -12.37 -1.55 -19.33
N ARG A 95 -13.36 -1.93 -20.14
CA ARG A 95 -13.20 -2.05 -21.61
C ARG A 95 -13.02 -0.70 -22.31
N VAL A 96 -13.70 0.35 -21.87
CA VAL A 96 -13.59 1.68 -22.49
C VAL A 96 -12.42 2.49 -21.95
N LEU A 97 -11.88 2.15 -20.77
CA LEU A 97 -10.87 2.93 -20.08
C LEU A 97 -9.60 3.20 -20.93
N PRO A 98 -8.99 2.22 -21.62
CA PRO A 98 -7.83 2.50 -22.49
C PRO A 98 -8.17 3.46 -23.64
N ALA A 99 -9.41 3.44 -24.15
CA ALA A 99 -9.86 4.36 -25.18
C ALA A 99 -10.07 5.78 -24.63
N LEU A 100 -10.65 5.92 -23.44
CA LEU A 100 -10.79 7.21 -22.76
C LEU A 100 -9.43 7.84 -22.48
N ILE A 101 -8.43 7.04 -22.07
CA ILE A 101 -7.05 7.51 -21.89
C ILE A 101 -6.43 7.94 -23.22
N HIS A 102 -6.60 7.14 -24.27
CA HIS A 102 -6.04 7.38 -25.60
C HIS A 102 -6.65 8.62 -26.29
N LEU A 103 -7.92 8.96 -26.03
CA LEU A 103 -8.65 10.02 -26.75
C LEU A 103 -8.82 11.27 -25.88
N ASN A 104 -8.56 12.47 -26.42
CA ASN A 104 -8.98 13.74 -25.80
C ASN A 104 -10.11 14.37 -26.62
N THR A 105 -11.33 13.82 -26.48
CA THR A 105 -12.49 14.16 -27.32
C THR A 105 -13.59 14.82 -26.49
N LYS A 106 -14.12 15.95 -26.98
CA LYS A 106 -15.17 16.71 -26.30
C LYS A 106 -16.42 15.83 -26.09
N GLY A 107 -16.93 15.83 -24.86
CA GLY A 107 -18.08 15.04 -24.44
C GLY A 107 -17.73 13.65 -23.89
N LEU A 108 -16.47 13.20 -23.99
CA LEU A 108 -15.99 12.06 -23.22
C LEU A 108 -15.50 12.49 -21.84
N PRO A 109 -15.60 11.62 -20.81
CA PRO A 109 -15.02 11.89 -19.50
C PRO A 109 -13.49 12.08 -19.61
N GLY A 110 -12.95 12.95 -18.76
CA GLY A 110 -11.53 13.32 -18.79
C GLY A 110 -11.11 14.21 -19.97
N TYR A 111 -12.04 14.83 -20.71
CA TYR A 111 -11.70 15.81 -21.74
C TYR A 111 -11.10 17.09 -21.15
N ILE A 112 -9.94 17.52 -21.66
CA ILE A 112 -9.21 18.70 -21.21
C ILE A 112 -9.05 19.71 -22.34
N GLU A 113 -9.32 20.99 -22.03
CA GLU A 113 -9.05 22.14 -22.91
C GLU A 113 -7.85 22.97 -22.43
N PRO A 114 -7.09 23.58 -23.34
CA PRO A 114 -7.10 23.35 -24.80
C PRO A 114 -6.55 21.95 -25.16
N ARG A 115 -6.93 21.44 -26.35
CA ARG A 115 -6.68 20.03 -26.76
C ARG A 115 -5.20 19.62 -26.72
N ASP A 116 -4.29 20.55 -26.95
CA ASP A 116 -2.84 20.34 -26.97
C ASP A 116 -2.20 20.11 -25.59
N ARG A 117 -2.95 20.37 -24.50
CA ARG A 117 -2.57 19.98 -23.12
C ARG A 117 -2.58 18.47 -22.90
N VAL A 118 -3.27 17.70 -23.73
CA VAL A 118 -3.23 16.23 -23.65
C VAL A 118 -2.84 15.70 -25.03
N PRO A 119 -1.54 15.79 -25.38
CA PRO A 119 -1.06 15.37 -26.69
C PRO A 119 -1.00 13.84 -26.81
N GLY A 120 -1.26 13.35 -28.03
CA GLY A 120 -1.05 11.93 -28.37
C GLY A 120 -2.02 10.98 -27.66
N GLY A 121 -1.63 9.71 -27.65
CA GLY A 121 -2.36 8.63 -26.99
C GLY A 121 -1.41 7.49 -26.64
N ILE A 122 -1.97 6.31 -26.41
CA ILE A 122 -1.22 5.08 -26.14
C ILE A 122 -0.57 4.54 -27.43
N TRP A 123 0.72 4.21 -27.37
CA TRP A 123 1.46 3.57 -28.47
C TRP A 123 0.81 2.26 -28.91
N ASN A 124 0.79 1.99 -30.22
CA ASN A 124 0.20 0.78 -30.83
C ASN A 124 -1.24 0.44 -30.45
N TYR A 125 -1.94 1.29 -29.69
CA TYR A 125 -3.34 1.08 -29.32
C TYR A 125 -4.25 1.58 -30.43
N ARG A 126 -5.22 0.73 -30.80
CA ARG A 126 -6.29 1.07 -31.73
C ARG A 126 -7.62 0.86 -31.04
N VAL A 127 -8.47 1.88 -31.06
CA VAL A 127 -9.83 1.77 -30.53
C VAL A 127 -10.61 0.80 -31.42
N ARG A 128 -11.02 -0.34 -30.84
CA ARG A 128 -11.75 -1.37 -31.57
C ARG A 128 -13.18 -0.90 -31.87
N LYS A 129 -13.80 -1.50 -32.89
CA LYS A 129 -15.17 -1.12 -33.32
C LYS A 129 -16.19 -1.33 -32.20
N ASP A 130 -16.13 -2.44 -31.49
CA ASP A 130 -16.96 -2.74 -30.33
C ASP A 130 -16.76 -1.72 -29.19
N THR A 131 -15.54 -1.29 -28.93
CA THR A 131 -15.27 -0.20 -27.98
C THR A 131 -15.87 1.14 -28.45
N VAL A 132 -15.80 1.46 -29.74
CA VAL A 132 -16.44 2.67 -30.29
C VAL A 132 -17.97 2.61 -30.14
N ASP A 133 -18.58 1.46 -30.44
CA ASP A 133 -20.03 1.27 -30.33
C ASP A 133 -20.48 1.39 -28.86
N MET A 134 -19.68 0.85 -27.92
CA MET A 134 -19.89 1.02 -26.48
C MET A 134 -19.74 2.48 -26.03
N LEU A 135 -18.69 3.18 -26.47
CA LEU A 135 -18.50 4.61 -26.18
C LEU A 135 -19.70 5.42 -26.66
N LYS A 136 -20.18 5.20 -27.88
CA LYS A 136 -21.36 5.91 -28.43
C LYS A 136 -22.64 5.65 -27.63
N LYS A 137 -22.79 4.43 -27.11
CA LYS A 137 -23.92 4.07 -26.25
C LYS A 137 -23.84 4.78 -24.89
N MET A 138 -22.64 4.87 -24.31
CA MET A 138 -22.42 5.51 -23.00
C MET A 138 -22.43 7.04 -23.09
N PHE A 139 -21.95 7.62 -24.19
CA PHE A 139 -21.74 9.07 -24.37
C PHE A 139 -22.26 9.54 -25.74
N PRO A 140 -23.59 9.52 -25.98
CA PRO A 140 -24.17 9.82 -27.29
C PRO A 140 -23.86 11.24 -27.81
N ASP A 141 -23.67 12.19 -26.89
CA ASP A 141 -23.41 13.61 -27.21
C ASP A 141 -21.93 13.93 -27.49
N ALA A 142 -21.04 12.94 -27.39
CA ALA A 142 -19.61 13.15 -27.64
C ALA A 142 -19.30 13.36 -29.13
N ASP A 143 -18.28 14.17 -29.42
CA ASP A 143 -17.91 14.48 -30.81
C ASP A 143 -17.04 13.38 -31.42
N TYR A 144 -17.66 12.38 -32.06
CA TYR A 144 -16.96 11.28 -32.74
C TYR A 144 -16.47 11.60 -34.16
N ARG A 145 -16.63 12.82 -34.65
CA ARG A 145 -16.17 13.24 -36.00
C ARG A 145 -14.65 13.37 -36.16
N PRO A 146 -13.84 13.72 -35.13
CA PRO A 146 -12.41 13.94 -35.34
C PRO A 146 -11.69 12.66 -35.80
N LEU A 147 -10.64 12.82 -36.61
CA LEU A 147 -9.70 11.76 -37.02
C LEU A 147 -9.05 10.99 -35.83
N SER A 148 -9.25 11.46 -34.60
CA SER A 148 -8.77 10.87 -33.33
C SER A 148 -9.21 9.41 -33.12
N LEU A 149 -10.34 8.98 -33.69
CA LEU A 149 -10.81 7.59 -33.53
C LEU A 149 -10.08 6.56 -34.41
N ARG A 150 -9.38 6.98 -35.46
CA ARG A 150 -8.66 6.08 -36.38
C ARG A 150 -7.16 6.37 -36.52
N LYS A 151 -6.72 7.60 -36.25
CA LYS A 151 -5.32 8.00 -36.28
C LYS A 151 -5.06 9.08 -35.23
N VAL A 152 -4.48 8.70 -34.09
CA VAL A 152 -3.64 9.63 -33.33
C VAL A 152 -2.34 9.80 -34.12
N GLY A 153 -2.41 10.66 -35.12
CA GLY A 153 -1.31 11.00 -36.01
C GLY A 153 -0.47 12.15 -35.48
N VAL A 154 0.04 12.07 -34.24
CA VAL A 154 1.17 12.88 -33.72
C VAL A 154 1.76 12.10 -32.54
N LYS A 155 3.04 11.72 -32.62
CA LYS A 155 3.86 11.00 -31.61
C LYS A 155 3.13 10.68 -30.29
N ASN A 156 2.58 9.46 -30.19
CA ASN A 156 2.03 8.92 -28.95
C ASN A 156 3.00 9.16 -27.77
N GLN A 157 2.47 9.58 -26.63
CA GLN A 157 3.29 9.94 -25.45
C GLN A 157 3.18 8.91 -24.32
N ILE A 158 2.13 8.07 -24.35
CA ILE A 158 1.95 6.97 -23.41
C ILE A 158 2.47 5.70 -24.08
N TYR A 159 3.57 5.16 -23.57
CA TYR A 159 4.23 3.99 -24.13
C TYR A 159 3.60 2.69 -23.67
N SER A 160 3.11 2.65 -22.43
CA SER A 160 2.41 1.48 -21.88
C SER A 160 1.38 1.92 -20.84
N LEU A 161 0.27 1.19 -20.81
CA LEU A 161 -0.75 1.26 -19.78
C LEU A 161 -0.84 -0.12 -19.13
N SER A 162 -0.41 -0.21 -17.87
CA SER A 162 -0.34 -1.48 -17.15
C SER A 162 -1.08 -1.39 -15.82
N ALA A 163 -1.92 -2.37 -15.53
CA ALA A 163 -2.47 -2.56 -14.20
C ALA A 163 -1.53 -3.41 -13.34
N MET A 164 -1.53 -3.24 -12.03
CA MET A 164 -0.81 -4.09 -11.08
C MET A 164 -1.68 -4.44 -9.87
N GLY A 165 -1.23 -5.38 -9.02
CA GLY A 165 -1.95 -5.76 -7.80
C GLY A 165 -2.57 -7.16 -7.86
N SER A 166 -3.79 -7.32 -7.32
CA SER A 166 -4.45 -8.64 -7.22
C SER A 166 -5.22 -9.08 -8.46
N LEU A 167 -5.20 -8.29 -9.53
CA LEU A 167 -5.96 -8.60 -10.74
C LEU A 167 -5.51 -9.91 -11.40
N ALA A 168 -6.51 -10.69 -11.83
CA ALA A 168 -6.38 -12.04 -12.40
C ALA A 168 -5.78 -13.10 -11.47
N SER A 169 -5.68 -12.86 -10.16
CA SER A 169 -5.18 -13.84 -9.18
C SER A 169 -6.27 -14.33 -8.23
N ILE A 170 -5.99 -15.35 -7.42
CA ILE A 170 -6.85 -15.85 -6.35
C ILE A 170 -7.23 -14.78 -5.31
N ALA A 171 -6.46 -13.68 -5.25
CA ALA A 171 -6.73 -12.56 -4.36
C ALA A 171 -7.60 -11.46 -4.99
N GLN A 172 -8.07 -11.59 -6.23
CA GLN A 172 -8.99 -10.62 -6.82
C GLN A 172 -10.38 -10.75 -6.21
N THR A 173 -10.91 -9.63 -5.73
CA THR A 173 -12.27 -9.51 -5.21
C THR A 173 -13.00 -8.37 -5.91
N SER A 174 -14.30 -8.22 -5.70
CA SER A 174 -15.08 -7.07 -6.20
C SER A 174 -14.64 -5.72 -5.59
N LYS A 175 -13.96 -5.75 -4.43
CA LYS A 175 -13.37 -4.58 -3.76
C LYS A 175 -11.91 -4.31 -4.19
N SER A 176 -11.39 -5.00 -5.20
CA SER A 176 -9.98 -4.80 -5.61
C SER A 176 -9.82 -3.50 -6.40
N ASP A 177 -8.85 -2.70 -5.98
CA ASP A 177 -8.42 -1.46 -6.61
C ASP A 177 -7.70 -1.71 -7.95
N PHE A 178 -7.85 -0.76 -8.88
CA PHE A 178 -7.14 -0.73 -10.15
C PHE A 178 -6.01 0.30 -10.13
N ASP A 179 -4.83 -0.13 -9.70
CA ASP A 179 -3.61 0.68 -9.78
C ASP A 179 -3.02 0.63 -11.20
N LEU A 180 -3.13 1.73 -11.95
CA LEU A 180 -2.71 1.81 -13.35
C LEU A 180 -1.44 2.65 -13.52
N TRP A 181 -0.36 2.01 -13.95
CA TRP A 181 0.84 2.69 -14.41
C TRP A 181 0.66 3.19 -15.84
N VAL A 182 0.77 4.51 -15.99
CA VAL A 182 0.81 5.20 -17.28
C VAL A 182 2.27 5.54 -17.58
N CYS A 183 2.93 4.66 -18.32
CA CYS A 183 4.36 4.77 -18.61
C CYS A 183 4.62 5.81 -19.71
N VAL A 184 5.40 6.83 -19.35
CA VAL A 184 5.76 7.95 -20.23
C VAL A 184 7.28 8.21 -20.20
N LYS A 185 7.75 9.06 -21.11
CA LYS A 185 9.09 9.65 -21.05
C LYS A 185 8.96 11.13 -20.69
N LYS A 186 9.16 11.48 -19.41
CA LYS A 186 8.89 12.84 -18.89
C LYS A 186 9.77 13.90 -19.55
N ASP A 187 10.99 13.56 -19.95
CA ASP A 187 11.90 14.43 -20.72
C ASP A 187 11.34 14.82 -22.10
N LYS A 188 10.36 14.07 -22.63
CA LYS A 188 9.70 14.34 -23.92
C LYS A 188 8.33 15.00 -23.81
N ILE A 189 7.86 15.27 -22.59
CA ILE A 189 6.54 15.86 -22.31
C ILE A 189 6.72 17.25 -21.70
N LYS A 190 6.00 18.25 -22.21
CA LYS A 190 6.01 19.59 -21.61
C LYS A 190 5.29 19.57 -20.26
N GLU A 191 5.69 20.44 -19.33
CA GLU A 191 5.07 20.53 -18.00
C GLU A 191 3.55 20.76 -18.07
N SER A 192 3.10 21.67 -18.94
CA SER A 192 1.68 21.92 -19.21
C SER A 192 0.90 20.70 -19.70
N GLN A 193 1.59 19.77 -20.38
CA GLN A 193 1.01 18.53 -20.88
C GLN A 193 0.96 17.46 -19.80
N LEU A 194 1.99 17.40 -18.95
CA LEU A 194 1.99 16.55 -17.76
C LEU A 194 0.85 16.95 -16.81
N ASP A 195 0.61 18.24 -16.62
CA ASP A 195 -0.51 18.73 -15.81
C ASP A 195 -1.86 18.45 -16.48
N GLY A 196 -1.95 18.53 -17.81
CA GLY A 196 -3.12 18.08 -18.55
C GLY A 196 -3.42 16.59 -18.35
N PHE A 197 -2.40 15.73 -18.35
CA PHE A 197 -2.58 14.30 -18.02
C PHE A 197 -3.07 14.10 -16.59
N LYS A 198 -2.50 14.78 -15.60
CA LYS A 198 -2.95 14.69 -14.19
C LYS A 198 -4.42 15.08 -14.05
N GLU A 199 -4.82 16.20 -14.66
CA GLU A 199 -6.20 16.70 -14.63
C GLU A 199 -7.16 15.71 -15.31
N LYS A 200 -6.77 15.18 -16.47
CA LYS A 200 -7.53 14.14 -17.18
C LYS A 200 -7.71 12.89 -16.34
N PHE A 201 -6.64 12.35 -15.77
CA PHE A 201 -6.70 11.11 -15.01
C PHE A 201 -7.55 11.27 -13.77
N LYS A 202 -7.39 12.36 -13.03
CA LYS A 202 -8.27 12.67 -11.89
C LYS A 202 -9.75 12.69 -12.28
N ALA A 203 -10.10 13.32 -13.41
CA ALA A 203 -11.48 13.33 -13.90
C ALA A 203 -11.99 11.95 -14.34
N LEU A 204 -11.10 11.04 -14.76
CA LEU A 204 -11.45 9.65 -15.06
C LEU A 204 -11.64 8.81 -13.79
N GLU A 205 -10.84 9.05 -12.75
CA GLU A 205 -11.01 8.43 -11.42
C GLU A 205 -12.37 8.82 -10.82
N GLU A 206 -12.67 10.12 -10.78
CA GLU A 206 -13.95 10.65 -10.29
C GLU A 206 -15.13 10.09 -11.09
N TRP A 207 -15.02 10.04 -12.43
CA TRP A 207 -16.07 9.48 -13.28
C TRP A 207 -16.34 7.99 -13.02
N ALA A 208 -15.29 7.18 -12.86
CA ALA A 208 -15.43 5.74 -12.63
C ALA A 208 -16.03 5.46 -11.24
N GLU A 209 -15.59 6.21 -10.22
CA GLU A 209 -16.12 6.14 -8.87
C GLU A 209 -17.60 6.55 -8.83
N ASP A 210 -17.97 7.67 -9.46
CA ASP A 210 -19.36 8.16 -9.49
C ASP A 210 -20.30 7.22 -10.26
N LEU A 211 -19.80 6.48 -11.25
CA LEU A 211 -20.61 5.62 -12.11
C LEU A 211 -20.95 4.27 -11.44
N SER A 212 -20.00 3.64 -10.75
CA SER A 212 -20.21 2.31 -10.15
C SER A 212 -19.41 2.01 -8.89
N HIS A 213 -18.81 3.03 -8.26
CA HIS A 213 -17.79 2.84 -7.21
C HIS A 213 -16.59 2.02 -7.70
N PHE A 214 -16.25 2.18 -8.99
CA PHE A 214 -15.11 1.51 -9.59
C PHE A 214 -13.82 2.25 -9.21
N GLU A 215 -13.15 1.74 -8.18
CA GLU A 215 -11.93 2.34 -7.65
C GLU A 215 -10.74 2.11 -8.60
N VAL A 216 -10.34 3.17 -9.31
CA VAL A 216 -9.18 3.22 -10.20
C VAL A 216 -8.26 4.37 -9.82
N HIS A 217 -6.95 4.14 -9.85
CA HIS A 217 -5.92 5.13 -9.54
C HIS A 217 -4.85 5.16 -10.63
N PHE A 218 -4.54 6.34 -11.16
CA PHE A 218 -3.54 6.51 -12.22
C PHE A 218 -2.21 7.06 -11.71
N PHE A 219 -1.14 6.34 -12.02
CA PHE A 219 0.23 6.73 -11.69
C PHE A 219 1.01 7.07 -12.96
N ILE A 220 1.35 8.35 -13.13
CA ILE A 220 2.19 8.80 -14.25
C ILE A 220 3.65 8.45 -13.96
N THR A 221 4.11 7.38 -14.60
CA THR A 221 5.38 6.72 -14.31
C THR A 221 6.40 7.02 -15.39
N ASP A 222 7.56 7.55 -15.00
CA ASP A 222 8.65 7.84 -15.94
C ASP A 222 9.51 6.60 -16.18
N ILE A 223 9.61 6.18 -17.44
CA ILE A 223 10.33 4.95 -17.83
C ILE A 223 11.80 5.00 -17.38
N ASP A 224 12.47 6.14 -17.62
CA ASP A 224 13.90 6.26 -17.35
C ASP A 224 14.19 6.30 -15.84
N SER A 225 13.29 6.89 -15.05
CA SER A 225 13.34 6.85 -13.58
C SER A 225 13.11 5.43 -13.05
N VAL A 226 12.10 4.71 -13.55
CA VAL A 226 11.84 3.32 -13.14
C VAL A 226 13.01 2.41 -13.50
N LYS A 227 13.66 2.60 -14.65
CA LYS A 227 14.84 1.82 -15.05
C LYS A 227 15.88 1.75 -13.95
N VAL A 228 16.11 2.84 -13.22
CA VAL A 228 17.07 2.94 -12.12
C VAL A 228 16.44 2.80 -10.71
N ASN A 229 15.24 2.23 -10.62
CA ASN A 229 14.45 2.07 -9.39
C ASN A 229 14.13 3.38 -8.66
N ASN A 230 14.09 4.49 -9.40
CA ASN A 230 13.70 5.79 -8.86
C ASN A 230 12.22 6.03 -9.12
N PHE A 231 11.42 6.01 -8.05
CA PHE A 231 9.98 6.27 -8.10
C PHE A 231 9.63 7.69 -7.58
N GLY A 232 10.65 8.53 -7.37
CA GLY A 232 10.52 9.87 -6.80
C GLY A 232 10.35 9.86 -5.28
N SER A 233 10.30 11.06 -4.69
CA SER A 233 9.76 11.22 -3.35
C SER A 233 8.25 10.97 -3.43
N ALA A 234 7.77 9.88 -2.86
CA ALA A 234 6.34 9.73 -2.61
C ALA A 234 5.89 10.95 -1.80
N ASP A 235 5.17 11.89 -2.43
CA ASP A 235 4.72 13.07 -1.73
C ASP A 235 3.76 12.67 -0.60
N LYS A 236 4.04 13.23 0.58
CA LYS A 236 3.39 13.10 1.90
C LYS A 236 3.65 11.89 2.79
N GLU A 237 4.28 10.81 2.35
CA GLU A 237 4.66 9.72 3.27
C GLU A 237 6.03 9.11 2.92
N SER A 238 7.03 9.43 3.75
CA SER A 238 8.47 9.15 3.59
C SER A 238 8.83 7.68 3.35
N ALA A 239 8.69 7.19 2.11
CA ALA A 239 9.28 5.91 1.68
C ALA A 239 9.84 5.94 0.24
N GLY A 240 9.83 7.09 -0.44
CA GLY A 240 10.01 7.23 -1.89
C GLY A 240 11.27 6.60 -2.50
N SER A 241 12.39 6.53 -1.76
CA SER A 241 13.61 5.86 -2.23
C SER A 241 13.81 4.45 -1.66
N ALA A 242 13.03 4.05 -0.64
CA ALA A 242 13.24 2.81 0.10
C ALA A 242 12.33 1.66 -0.39
N LEU A 243 11.53 1.89 -1.43
CA LEU A 243 10.60 0.91 -2.00
C LEU A 243 10.96 0.46 -3.41
N GLY A 244 11.99 1.03 -4.03
CA GLY A 244 12.16 0.96 -5.48
C GLY A 244 12.25 -0.46 -6.03
N LYS A 245 13.19 -1.27 -5.52
CA LYS A 245 13.36 -2.64 -6.00
C LYS A 245 12.16 -3.54 -5.68
N LEU A 246 11.58 -3.41 -4.49
CA LEU A 246 10.43 -4.23 -4.09
C LEU A 246 9.18 -3.86 -4.89
N LEU A 247 8.96 -2.58 -5.18
CA LEU A 247 7.85 -2.13 -6.00
C LEU A 247 8.01 -2.60 -7.45
N LYS A 248 9.23 -2.55 -8.01
CA LYS A 248 9.51 -3.09 -9.35
C LYS A 248 9.32 -4.60 -9.40
N GLU A 249 9.78 -5.34 -8.39
CA GLU A 249 9.52 -6.78 -8.24
C GLU A 249 8.02 -7.06 -8.24
N GLU A 250 7.25 -6.34 -7.42
CA GLU A 250 5.80 -6.51 -7.33
C GLU A 250 5.12 -6.18 -8.67
N PHE A 251 5.55 -5.13 -9.35
CA PHE A 251 5.07 -4.79 -10.68
C PHE A 251 5.35 -5.94 -11.65
N TYR A 252 6.60 -6.40 -11.78
CA TYR A 252 6.93 -7.50 -12.69
C TYR A 252 6.20 -8.80 -12.37
N ARG A 253 5.98 -9.10 -11.09
CA ARG A 253 5.22 -10.27 -10.64
C ARG A 253 3.72 -10.18 -10.91
N THR A 254 3.13 -8.98 -10.88
CA THR A 254 1.66 -8.82 -10.86
C THR A 254 1.07 -8.04 -12.04
N HIS A 255 1.88 -7.43 -12.88
CA HIS A 255 1.37 -6.52 -13.92
C HIS A 255 0.53 -7.22 -14.98
N THR A 256 -0.39 -6.45 -15.56
CA THR A 256 -1.14 -6.78 -16.77
C THR A 256 -1.09 -5.57 -17.69
N VAL A 257 -0.50 -5.71 -18.86
CA VAL A 257 -0.49 -4.65 -19.88
C VAL A 257 -1.87 -4.58 -20.53
N LEU A 258 -2.58 -3.48 -20.29
CA LEU A 258 -3.91 -3.20 -20.86
C LEU A 258 -3.81 -2.68 -22.29
N ALA A 259 -2.78 -1.89 -22.58
CA ALA A 259 -2.50 -1.34 -23.89
C ALA A 259 -1.04 -0.85 -24.00
N GLY A 260 -0.51 -0.79 -25.22
CA GLY A 260 0.85 -0.31 -25.46
C GLY A 260 1.90 -1.41 -25.39
N HIS A 261 3.09 -1.04 -24.94
CA HIS A 261 4.28 -1.88 -24.98
C HIS A 261 4.43 -2.74 -23.74
N PHE A 262 5.01 -3.93 -23.92
CA PHE A 262 5.37 -4.83 -22.83
C PHE A 262 6.71 -4.42 -22.17
N PRO A 263 6.93 -4.71 -20.88
CA PRO A 263 8.25 -4.55 -20.29
C PRO A 263 9.29 -5.45 -20.96
N PHE A 264 10.44 -4.90 -21.36
CA PHE A 264 11.50 -5.65 -22.02
C PHE A 264 12.05 -6.80 -21.14
N TRP A 265 12.00 -6.64 -19.81
CA TRP A 265 12.38 -7.65 -18.83
C TRP A 265 11.63 -8.99 -19.00
N THR A 266 10.43 -9.01 -19.60
CA THR A 266 9.68 -10.26 -19.82
C THR A 266 10.37 -11.20 -20.80
N LEU A 267 11.27 -10.68 -21.64
CA LEU A 267 12.07 -11.46 -22.61
C LEU A 267 13.33 -12.06 -22.00
N MET A 268 13.73 -11.55 -20.84
CA MET A 268 15.07 -11.73 -20.34
C MET A 268 15.19 -12.98 -19.48
N PRO A 269 16.33 -13.69 -19.48
CA PRO A 269 16.60 -14.73 -18.49
C PRO A 269 16.42 -14.24 -17.04
N ALA A 270 16.13 -15.16 -16.13
CA ALA A 270 16.07 -14.89 -14.70
C ALA A 270 17.46 -14.69 -14.08
N THR A 271 17.51 -14.08 -12.88
CA THR A 271 18.71 -14.03 -12.02
C THR A 271 19.95 -13.37 -12.64
N MET A 272 19.76 -12.42 -13.55
CA MET A 272 20.85 -11.71 -14.21
C MET A 272 21.37 -10.52 -13.40
N THR A 273 22.61 -10.16 -13.63
CA THR A 273 23.19 -8.86 -13.28
C THR A 273 22.71 -7.75 -14.24
N ASP A 274 22.88 -6.49 -13.84
CA ASP A 274 22.54 -5.36 -14.72
C ASP A 274 23.43 -5.30 -15.97
N GLU A 275 24.70 -5.70 -15.83
CA GLU A 275 25.65 -5.78 -16.93
C GLU A 275 25.21 -6.84 -17.96
N GLU A 276 24.79 -8.02 -17.50
CA GLU A 276 24.25 -9.07 -18.36
C GLU A 276 22.94 -8.64 -19.02
N TYR A 277 22.04 -8.00 -18.25
CA TYR A 277 20.80 -7.44 -18.78
C TYR A 277 21.08 -6.45 -19.92
N GLU A 278 21.99 -5.49 -19.74
CA GLU A 278 22.29 -4.53 -20.79
C GLU A 278 23.01 -5.19 -21.98
N ARG A 279 23.90 -6.16 -21.76
CA ARG A 279 24.54 -6.95 -22.84
C ARG A 279 23.49 -7.63 -23.71
N LEU A 280 22.60 -8.42 -23.11
CA LEU A 280 21.56 -9.17 -23.83
C LEU A 280 20.53 -8.25 -24.48
N ARG A 281 20.19 -7.14 -23.81
CA ARG A 281 19.33 -6.11 -24.39
C ARG A 281 19.94 -5.56 -25.67
N LEU A 282 21.23 -5.21 -25.67
CA LEU A 282 21.93 -4.71 -26.86
C LEU A 282 22.03 -5.77 -27.96
N LEU A 283 22.23 -7.04 -27.61
CA LEU A 283 22.21 -8.17 -28.54
C LEU A 283 20.84 -8.30 -29.23
N ALA A 284 19.76 -8.40 -28.47
CA ALA A 284 18.37 -8.47 -28.95
C ALA A 284 17.99 -7.27 -29.84
N ILE A 285 18.46 -6.09 -29.45
CA ILE A 285 18.30 -4.86 -30.19
C ILE A 285 19.02 -4.98 -31.55
N LYS A 286 20.29 -5.38 -31.59
CA LYS A 286 21.11 -5.44 -32.81
C LYS A 286 20.69 -6.56 -33.77
N SER A 287 20.18 -7.68 -33.26
CA SER A 287 19.85 -8.84 -34.11
C SER A 287 18.66 -8.60 -35.03
N HIS A 288 17.84 -7.58 -34.77
CA HIS A 288 16.58 -7.30 -35.46
C HIS A 288 15.54 -8.45 -35.39
N LYS A 289 15.82 -9.52 -34.64
CA LYS A 289 14.90 -10.66 -34.40
C LYS A 289 13.81 -10.35 -33.38
N ILE A 290 13.97 -9.27 -32.62
CA ILE A 290 12.99 -8.77 -31.64
C ILE A 290 12.54 -7.38 -32.07
N GLU A 291 11.23 -7.21 -32.29
CA GLU A 291 10.64 -5.93 -32.67
C GLU A 291 10.70 -4.93 -31.51
N ARG A 292 11.75 -4.09 -31.50
CA ARG A 292 11.98 -3.07 -30.46
C ARG A 292 10.78 -2.14 -30.22
N GLY A 293 9.97 -1.91 -31.25
CA GLY A 293 8.79 -1.05 -31.20
C GLY A 293 7.62 -1.60 -30.38
N ASN A 294 7.77 -2.76 -29.73
CA ASN A 294 6.75 -3.38 -28.89
C ASN A 294 7.09 -3.38 -27.39
N TYR A 295 8.24 -2.83 -26.99
CA TYR A 295 8.75 -2.94 -25.62
C TYR A 295 9.15 -1.61 -24.97
N ILE A 296 9.00 -1.53 -23.65
CA ILE A 296 9.57 -0.48 -22.78
C ILE A 296 10.63 -1.06 -21.86
N ASP A 297 11.73 -0.35 -21.67
CA ASP A 297 12.81 -0.80 -20.81
C ASP A 297 12.68 -0.19 -19.41
N LEU A 298 12.11 -0.96 -18.48
CA LEU A 298 11.97 -0.63 -17.06
C LEU A 298 13.15 -1.15 -16.22
N GLY A 299 14.21 -1.65 -16.85
CA GLY A 299 15.42 -2.16 -16.21
C GLY A 299 15.27 -3.56 -15.62
N ASN A 300 16.37 -4.09 -15.08
CA ASN A 300 16.39 -5.42 -14.49
C ASN A 300 15.65 -5.48 -13.14
N ALA A 301 15.20 -6.67 -12.75
CA ALA A 301 14.74 -6.95 -11.40
C ALA A 301 15.97 -7.18 -10.50
N GLN A 302 16.06 -6.43 -9.40
CA GLN A 302 17.23 -6.47 -8.53
C GLN A 302 16.86 -7.01 -7.15
N ARG A 303 17.80 -7.71 -6.52
CA ARG A 303 17.63 -8.16 -5.14
C ARG A 303 17.40 -6.97 -4.21
N VAL A 304 16.40 -7.11 -3.35
CA VAL A 304 16.03 -6.11 -2.34
C VAL A 304 17.15 -6.01 -1.30
N THR A 305 17.55 -4.79 -0.97
CA THR A 305 18.58 -4.52 0.05
C THR A 305 17.96 -4.45 1.46
N MET A 306 18.77 -4.60 2.51
CA MET A 306 18.28 -4.46 3.89
C MET A 306 17.74 -3.04 4.15
N GLU A 307 18.39 -2.02 3.58
CA GLU A 307 17.98 -0.62 3.57
C GLU A 307 16.53 -0.48 3.06
N GLU A 308 16.26 -1.02 1.88
CA GLU A 308 14.94 -0.97 1.24
C GLU A 308 13.93 -1.84 1.97
N ALA A 309 14.30 -3.05 2.38
CA ALA A 309 13.41 -3.91 3.14
C ALA A 309 12.92 -3.25 4.43
N PHE A 310 13.79 -2.51 5.11
CA PHE A 310 13.40 -1.77 6.31
C PHE A 310 12.41 -0.63 6.01
N GLY A 311 12.67 0.16 4.96
CA GLY A 311 11.71 1.18 4.51
C GLY A 311 10.40 0.58 4.02
N ALA A 312 10.44 -0.58 3.38
CA ALA A 312 9.28 -1.34 2.95
C ALA A 312 8.47 -1.87 4.12
N ALA A 313 9.11 -2.41 5.15
CA ALA A 313 8.45 -2.86 6.35
C ALA A 313 7.72 -1.70 7.04
N LEU A 314 8.36 -0.53 7.16
CA LEU A 314 7.73 0.67 7.68
C LEU A 314 6.50 1.09 6.87
N TRP A 315 6.58 1.04 5.54
CA TRP A 315 5.46 1.33 4.65
C TRP A 315 4.29 0.35 4.85
N GLN A 316 4.56 -0.95 4.86
CA GLN A 316 3.53 -1.98 5.06
C GLN A 316 2.81 -1.80 6.39
N LEU A 317 3.54 -1.38 7.40
CA LEU A 317 3.03 -1.16 8.73
C LEU A 317 2.15 0.11 8.84
N ASN A 318 2.41 1.16 8.04
CA ASN A 318 1.48 2.28 7.90
C ASN A 318 0.20 1.83 7.16
N LYS A 319 0.37 1.08 6.06
CA LYS A 319 -0.76 0.53 5.28
C LYS A 319 -1.61 -0.48 6.05
N ALA A 320 -1.03 -1.12 7.07
CA ALA A 320 -1.75 -2.08 7.91
C ALA A 320 -2.93 -1.45 8.67
N LEU A 321 -2.94 -0.12 8.84
CA LEU A 321 -4.04 0.61 9.46
C LEU A 321 -5.31 0.64 8.59
N GLY A 322 -5.16 0.44 7.26
CA GLY A 322 -6.27 0.32 6.30
C GLY A 322 -6.48 -1.11 5.83
N SER A 323 -5.41 -1.80 5.40
CA SER A 323 -5.49 -3.13 4.77
C SER A 323 -4.56 -4.14 5.46
N PRO A 324 -4.87 -4.57 6.70
CA PRO A 324 -3.95 -5.34 7.54
C PRO A 324 -3.53 -6.69 6.95
N PHE A 325 -4.40 -7.39 6.22
CA PHE A 325 -4.07 -8.71 5.67
C PHE A 325 -3.10 -8.67 4.50
N LYS A 326 -3.31 -7.72 3.57
CA LYS A 326 -2.37 -7.45 2.47
C LYS A 326 -1.01 -7.04 3.06
N SER A 327 -1.02 -6.15 4.04
CA SER A 327 0.20 -5.71 4.74
C SER A 327 0.91 -6.85 5.49
N ALA A 328 0.18 -7.74 6.15
CA ALA A 328 0.78 -8.88 6.85
C ALA A 328 1.50 -9.83 5.89
N MET A 329 0.86 -10.20 4.77
CA MET A 329 1.50 -11.05 3.77
C MET A 329 2.70 -10.36 3.11
N LYS A 330 2.63 -9.06 2.84
CA LYS A 330 3.78 -8.31 2.30
C LYS A 330 4.91 -8.18 3.31
N MET A 331 4.60 -7.99 4.60
CA MET A 331 5.60 -7.98 5.67
C MET A 331 6.29 -9.34 5.79
N ALA A 332 5.53 -10.43 5.71
CA ALA A 332 6.04 -11.80 5.66
C ALA A 332 7.00 -12.04 4.48
N LEU A 333 6.65 -11.55 3.29
CA LEU A 333 7.51 -11.63 2.10
C LEU A 333 8.82 -10.86 2.29
N ILE A 334 8.78 -9.70 2.94
CA ILE A 334 9.99 -8.92 3.24
C ILE A 334 10.89 -9.70 4.20
N GLU A 335 10.34 -10.34 5.24
CA GLU A 335 11.13 -11.20 6.15
C GLU A 335 11.82 -12.34 5.39
N ASP A 336 11.10 -13.01 4.49
CA ASP A 336 11.66 -14.05 3.64
C ASP A 336 12.79 -13.53 2.73
N TYR A 337 12.59 -12.41 2.04
CA TYR A 337 13.63 -11.84 1.16
C TYR A 337 14.91 -11.45 1.90
N MET A 338 14.80 -11.09 3.18
CA MET A 338 15.93 -10.72 4.02
C MET A 338 16.62 -11.91 4.68
N ASP A 339 16.02 -13.10 4.64
CA ASP A 339 16.61 -14.31 5.17
C ASP A 339 17.71 -14.85 4.25
N LYS A 340 18.89 -15.11 4.81
CA LYS A 340 20.05 -15.57 4.03
C LYS A 340 19.91 -17.00 3.53
N ALA A 341 19.05 -17.80 4.16
CA ALA A 341 18.80 -19.19 3.80
C ALA A 341 17.61 -19.36 2.82
N THR A 342 16.93 -18.26 2.47
CA THR A 342 15.92 -18.25 1.40
C THR A 342 16.58 -18.27 0.03
N ASP A 343 15.93 -18.96 -0.92
CA ASP A 343 16.27 -18.95 -2.35
C ASP A 343 16.41 -17.51 -2.88
N PRO A 344 17.57 -17.10 -3.42
CA PRO A 344 17.78 -15.74 -3.90
C PRO A 344 16.94 -15.36 -5.12
N MET A 345 16.37 -16.31 -5.86
CA MET A 345 15.53 -16.03 -7.04
C MET A 345 14.31 -15.21 -6.63
N LEU A 346 14.02 -14.10 -7.33
CA LEU A 346 12.82 -13.30 -7.05
C LEU A 346 11.55 -13.99 -7.55
N LEU A 347 10.40 -13.67 -6.95
CA LEU A 347 9.12 -14.27 -7.35
C LEU A 347 8.72 -13.87 -8.77
N CYS A 348 9.00 -12.63 -9.19
CA CYS A 348 8.80 -12.20 -10.57
C CYS A 348 9.60 -13.06 -11.56
N ASP A 349 10.88 -13.32 -11.28
CA ASP A 349 11.73 -14.17 -12.12
C ASP A 349 11.24 -15.61 -12.13
N ARG A 350 10.81 -16.14 -10.98
CA ARG A 350 10.22 -17.49 -10.90
C ARG A 350 8.99 -17.61 -11.80
N LEU A 351 8.06 -16.66 -11.74
CA LEU A 351 6.89 -16.63 -12.61
C LEU A 351 7.29 -16.62 -14.09
N LYS A 352 8.24 -15.75 -14.46
CA LYS A 352 8.72 -15.63 -15.85
C LYS A 352 9.29 -16.94 -16.39
N GLU A 353 10.10 -17.65 -15.60
CA GLU A 353 10.66 -18.95 -16.01
C GLU A 353 9.57 -20.04 -16.09
N THR A 354 8.66 -20.11 -15.11
CA THR A 354 7.53 -21.04 -15.16
C THR A 354 6.67 -20.85 -16.42
N LEU A 355 6.42 -19.60 -16.83
CA LEU A 355 5.70 -19.32 -18.07
C LEU A 355 6.46 -19.82 -19.31
N ALA A 356 7.78 -19.64 -19.34
CA ALA A 356 8.62 -20.11 -20.43
C ALA A 356 8.63 -21.65 -20.52
N GLU A 357 8.75 -22.33 -19.38
CA GLU A 357 8.70 -23.80 -19.30
C GLU A 357 7.38 -24.37 -19.82
N ILE A 358 6.25 -23.76 -19.43
CA ILE A 358 4.91 -24.14 -19.92
C ILE A 358 4.83 -23.97 -21.44
N GLN A 359 5.35 -22.86 -21.98
CA GLN A 359 5.37 -22.60 -23.42
C GLN A 359 6.22 -23.63 -24.18
N VAL A 360 7.39 -23.99 -23.67
CA VAL A 360 8.27 -25.00 -24.29
C VAL A 360 7.60 -26.37 -24.31
N ARG A 361 6.97 -26.78 -23.20
CA ARG A 361 6.23 -28.04 -23.11
C ARG A 361 5.10 -28.09 -24.13
N GLY A 362 4.27 -27.05 -24.19
CA GLY A 362 3.18 -26.97 -25.16
C GLY A 362 3.65 -27.02 -26.62
N GLU A 363 4.76 -26.34 -26.96
CA GLU A 363 5.35 -26.41 -28.30
C GLU A 363 5.95 -27.79 -28.63
N THR A 364 6.35 -28.57 -27.62
CA THR A 364 6.89 -29.92 -27.79
C THR A 364 5.76 -30.91 -28.01
N GLU A 365 4.72 -30.87 -27.16
CA GLU A 365 3.52 -31.69 -27.28
C GLU A 365 2.81 -31.47 -28.64
N GLU A 366 2.72 -30.21 -29.11
CA GLU A 366 2.17 -29.92 -30.45
C GLU A 366 3.00 -30.50 -31.59
N LYS A 367 4.33 -30.56 -31.46
CA LYS A 367 5.21 -31.14 -32.48
C LYS A 367 5.12 -32.66 -32.50
N GLU A 368 5.06 -33.29 -31.33
CA GLU A 368 4.87 -34.74 -31.18
C GLU A 368 3.51 -35.16 -31.74
N ALA A 369 2.43 -34.45 -31.39
CA ALA A 369 1.09 -34.73 -31.94
C ALA A 369 1.01 -34.55 -33.47
N LYS A 370 1.76 -33.60 -34.04
CA LYS A 370 1.86 -33.42 -35.51
C LYS A 370 2.74 -34.48 -36.18
N ALA A 371 3.74 -35.01 -35.47
CA ALA A 371 4.59 -36.10 -35.95
C ALA A 371 3.86 -37.45 -35.91
N GLU A 372 2.97 -37.66 -34.94
CA GLU A 372 2.12 -38.86 -34.82
C GLU A 372 0.89 -38.80 -35.73
N GLY A 373 0.47 -37.60 -36.16
CA GLY A 373 -0.74 -37.35 -36.95
C GLY A 373 -0.51 -36.87 -38.37
N ASN A 374 0.29 -37.59 -39.20
CA ASN A 374 0.10 -37.72 -40.65
C ASN A 374 1.14 -38.63 -41.33
N GLU A 375 0.73 -39.87 -41.61
CA GLU A 375 1.22 -40.70 -42.74
C GLU A 375 0.13 -40.89 -43.83
N GLU A 376 -0.96 -40.10 -43.81
CA GLU A 376 -1.91 -40.10 -44.94
C GLU A 376 -1.78 -38.82 -45.77
N GLU A 377 -1.50 -39.07 -47.06
CA GLU A 377 -1.22 -38.14 -48.13
C GLU A 377 -2.23 -36.99 -48.22
N ALA A 378 -1.75 -35.75 -48.04
CA ALA A 378 -2.43 -34.59 -48.58
C ALA A 378 -1.92 -34.35 -50.00
N GLU A 379 -2.63 -34.91 -51.00
CA GLU A 379 -2.59 -34.39 -52.37
C GLU A 379 -2.78 -32.87 -52.30
N THR A 380 -1.84 -32.12 -52.87
CA THR A 380 -1.93 -30.67 -53.06
C THR A 380 -2.96 -30.34 -54.13
N PRO A 381 -4.03 -29.58 -53.85
CA PRO A 381 -4.71 -28.83 -54.89
C PRO A 381 -4.20 -27.38 -54.85
N ASP A 382 -3.81 -26.89 -56.02
CA ASP A 382 -3.60 -25.47 -56.31
C ASP A 382 -4.76 -24.62 -55.75
N ILE A 383 -4.49 -23.78 -54.76
CA ILE A 383 -5.44 -22.74 -54.31
C ILE A 383 -4.81 -21.38 -54.56
N LYS A 384 -5.38 -20.71 -55.57
CA LYS A 384 -5.25 -19.27 -55.81
C LYS A 384 -5.63 -18.47 -54.57
N GLU A 385 -4.89 -17.39 -54.34
CA GLU A 385 -5.09 -16.38 -53.30
C GLU A 385 -6.58 -16.00 -53.13
N ASP A 386 -7.19 -16.40 -52.01
CA ASP A 386 -8.40 -15.76 -51.50
C ASP A 386 -8.12 -15.22 -50.08
N ARG A 387 -7.90 -13.90 -50.01
CA ARG A 387 -7.72 -13.13 -48.78
C ARG A 387 -9.08 -12.97 -48.11
N GLY A 388 -9.49 -13.94 -47.30
CA GLY A 388 -10.80 -13.83 -46.65
C GLY A 388 -11.13 -14.76 -45.48
N ARG A 389 -10.25 -15.68 -45.06
CA ARG A 389 -10.53 -16.52 -43.89
C ARG A 389 -9.93 -15.90 -42.62
N VAL A 390 -10.81 -15.39 -41.76
CA VAL A 390 -10.49 -15.14 -40.35
C VAL A 390 -10.04 -16.47 -39.76
N ALA A 391 -8.76 -16.60 -39.43
CA ALA A 391 -8.28 -17.70 -38.61
C ALA A 391 -9.11 -17.70 -37.33
N VAL A 392 -9.89 -18.76 -37.11
CA VAL A 392 -10.57 -18.99 -35.83
C VAL A 392 -9.43 -19.12 -34.82
N GLN A 393 -9.19 -18.05 -34.05
CA GLN A 393 -8.21 -18.11 -32.97
C GLN A 393 -8.72 -19.17 -31.98
N PRO A 394 -7.86 -20.10 -31.54
CA PRO A 394 -8.25 -21.07 -30.52
C PRO A 394 -8.84 -20.33 -29.32
N GLU A 395 -9.91 -20.88 -28.76
CA GLU A 395 -10.62 -20.25 -27.66
C GLU A 395 -9.66 -20.06 -26.48
N LEU A 396 -9.39 -18.80 -26.14
CA LEU A 396 -8.40 -18.47 -25.12
C LEU A 396 -8.87 -18.97 -23.75
N VAL A 397 -8.19 -19.97 -23.18
CA VAL A 397 -8.50 -20.55 -21.86
C VAL A 397 -8.24 -19.51 -20.77
N LEU A 398 -9.15 -19.37 -19.80
CA LEU A 398 -8.96 -18.45 -18.67
C LEU A 398 -7.76 -18.89 -17.82
N LEU A 399 -7.14 -17.99 -17.06
CA LEU A 399 -6.04 -18.38 -16.16
C LEU A 399 -6.50 -19.38 -15.10
N GLU A 400 -7.72 -19.20 -14.58
CA GLU A 400 -8.28 -20.07 -13.57
C GLU A 400 -8.65 -21.46 -14.10
N GLU A 401 -8.79 -21.63 -15.41
CA GLU A 401 -9.05 -22.91 -16.07
C GLU A 401 -7.75 -23.65 -16.44
N ASP A 402 -6.58 -23.02 -16.23
CA ASP A 402 -5.30 -23.66 -16.50
C ASP A 402 -5.04 -24.85 -15.56
N PRO A 403 -4.57 -26.00 -16.07
CA PRO A 403 -4.06 -27.08 -15.22
C PRO A 403 -2.95 -26.61 -14.27
N GLU A 404 -2.05 -25.74 -14.73
CA GLU A 404 -0.92 -25.14 -14.01
C GLU A 404 -1.28 -23.84 -13.28
N ARG A 405 -2.57 -23.50 -13.12
CA ARG A 405 -3.04 -22.23 -12.49
C ARG A 405 -2.38 -21.93 -11.14
N THR A 406 -2.09 -22.96 -10.35
CA THR A 406 -1.42 -22.82 -9.05
C THR A 406 0.02 -22.33 -9.15
N ASN A 407 0.69 -22.60 -10.28
CA ASN A 407 2.10 -22.28 -10.53
C ASN A 407 2.26 -20.92 -11.22
N ILE A 408 1.18 -20.36 -11.80
CA ILE A 408 1.20 -19.07 -12.52
C ILE A 408 0.39 -17.97 -11.83
N ASP A 409 -0.28 -18.29 -10.72
CA ASP A 409 -0.95 -17.31 -9.86
C ASP A 409 0.06 -16.56 -8.98
N CYS A 410 0.16 -15.25 -9.20
CA CYS A 410 1.16 -14.40 -8.56
C CYS A 410 1.00 -14.25 -7.03
N TYR A 411 -0.21 -14.46 -6.49
CA TYR A 411 -0.48 -14.42 -5.05
C TYR A 411 -0.23 -15.79 -4.41
N ASN A 412 -0.57 -16.88 -5.10
CA ASN A 412 -0.26 -18.24 -4.63
C ASN A 412 1.25 -18.48 -4.58
N LEU A 413 2.00 -18.04 -5.61
CA LEU A 413 3.47 -18.09 -5.61
C LEU A 413 4.07 -17.35 -4.42
N MET A 414 3.56 -16.14 -4.15
CA MET A 414 3.98 -15.34 -2.99
C MET A 414 3.66 -16.06 -1.69
N PHE A 415 2.45 -16.60 -1.56
CA PHE A 415 2.03 -17.24 -0.33
C PHE A 415 2.78 -18.55 -0.07
N ASN A 416 2.99 -19.40 -1.08
CA ASN A 416 3.81 -20.61 -0.94
C ASN A 416 5.21 -20.30 -0.44
N ARG A 417 5.86 -19.27 -0.99
CA ARG A 417 7.17 -18.83 -0.53
C ARG A 417 7.17 -18.37 0.93
N ILE A 418 6.14 -17.63 1.33
CA ILE A 418 5.93 -17.26 2.74
C ILE A 418 5.76 -18.51 3.61
N GLN A 419 4.94 -19.47 3.19
CA GLN A 419 4.73 -20.70 3.96
C GLN A 419 6.04 -21.47 4.17
N ASP A 420 6.86 -21.60 3.13
CA ASP A 420 8.14 -22.30 3.21
C ASP A 420 9.11 -21.62 4.19
N TYR A 421 9.13 -20.29 4.22
CA TYR A 421 9.91 -19.52 5.19
C TYR A 421 9.48 -19.76 6.64
N TYR A 422 8.18 -19.65 6.95
CA TYR A 422 7.71 -19.82 8.34
C TYR A 422 7.79 -21.26 8.84
N ARG A 423 7.60 -22.26 7.95
CA ARG A 423 7.85 -23.67 8.26
C ARG A 423 9.32 -23.90 8.61
N ARG A 424 10.23 -23.42 7.76
CA ARG A 424 11.68 -23.58 7.95
C ARG A 424 12.20 -22.87 9.20
N THR A 425 11.62 -21.73 9.57
CA THR A 425 11.99 -21.00 10.79
C THR A 425 11.26 -21.47 12.05
N GLY A 426 10.40 -22.48 11.96
CA GLY A 426 9.69 -23.08 13.11
C GLY A 426 8.63 -22.15 13.72
N GLN A 427 8.05 -21.26 12.94
CA GLN A 427 7.10 -20.24 13.38
C GLN A 427 5.67 -20.54 12.92
N GLU A 428 5.18 -21.75 13.22
CA GLU A 428 3.86 -22.24 12.78
C GLU A 428 2.69 -21.37 13.27
N GLU A 429 2.78 -20.78 14.46
CA GLU A 429 1.73 -19.86 14.97
C GLU A 429 1.55 -18.63 14.05
N ASN A 430 2.65 -18.07 13.55
CA ASN A 430 2.61 -16.96 12.60
C ASN A 430 2.05 -17.41 11.25
N LEU A 431 2.35 -18.66 10.86
CA LEU A 431 1.86 -19.23 9.62
C LEU A 431 0.33 -19.38 9.61
N ASP A 432 -0.28 -19.81 10.71
CA ASP A 432 -1.74 -19.91 10.82
C ASP A 432 -2.42 -18.53 10.69
N VAL A 433 -1.87 -17.50 11.33
CA VAL A 433 -2.35 -16.12 11.17
C VAL A 433 -2.26 -15.66 9.71
N LEU A 434 -1.16 -15.98 9.02
CA LEU A 434 -0.96 -15.65 7.62
C LEU A 434 -1.90 -16.43 6.69
N ARG A 435 -2.21 -17.70 6.98
CA ARG A 435 -3.21 -18.50 6.24
C ARG A 435 -4.59 -17.89 6.38
N LYS A 436 -5.00 -17.46 7.58
CA LYS A 436 -6.24 -16.71 7.80
C LYS A 436 -6.26 -15.41 7.00
N CYS A 437 -5.16 -14.65 7.00
CA CYS A 437 -5.03 -13.43 6.18
C CYS A 437 -5.20 -13.72 4.68
N PHE A 438 -4.55 -14.77 4.16
CA PHE A 438 -4.64 -15.15 2.75
C PHE A 438 -6.05 -15.59 2.38
N TYR A 439 -6.66 -16.46 3.19
CA TYR A 439 -8.01 -16.98 2.95
C TYR A 439 -9.05 -15.85 2.91
N LEU A 440 -9.02 -14.95 3.91
CA LEU A 440 -9.92 -13.82 3.96
C LEU A 440 -9.65 -12.80 2.86
N LYS A 441 -8.38 -12.64 2.42
CA LYS A 441 -8.04 -11.76 1.29
C LYS A 441 -8.47 -12.34 -0.07
N ALA A 442 -8.50 -13.67 -0.21
CA ALA A 442 -8.97 -14.33 -1.42
C ALA A 442 -10.45 -14.04 -1.71
N GLY A 443 -11.25 -13.80 -0.66
CA GLY A 443 -12.66 -13.42 -0.76
C GLY A 443 -13.58 -14.47 -1.39
N THR A 444 -13.04 -15.62 -1.79
CA THR A 444 -13.77 -16.75 -2.34
C THR A 444 -14.13 -17.71 -1.21
N SER A 445 -15.42 -18.01 -1.05
CA SER A 445 -15.88 -18.98 -0.06
C SER A 445 -16.00 -20.39 -0.62
N ILE A 446 -15.60 -21.38 0.17
CA ILE A 446 -15.74 -22.82 -0.12
C ILE A 446 -16.65 -23.45 0.92
N THR A 447 -17.61 -24.30 0.54
CA THR A 447 -18.59 -24.88 1.49
C THR A 447 -18.05 -26.08 2.27
N GLY A 448 -16.78 -26.42 2.08
CA GLY A 448 -16.07 -27.54 2.71
C GLY A 448 -15.11 -28.22 1.73
N LEU A 449 -14.25 -29.11 2.23
CA LEU A 449 -13.25 -29.80 1.41
C LEU A 449 -13.87 -30.70 0.31
N GLN A 450 -15.11 -31.18 0.53
CA GLN A 450 -15.87 -32.04 -0.40
C GLN A 450 -16.96 -31.27 -1.18
N ASP A 451 -16.75 -29.99 -1.46
CA ASP A 451 -17.72 -29.19 -2.23
C ASP A 451 -17.94 -29.78 -3.63
N ILE A 452 -19.17 -30.23 -3.91
CA ILE A 452 -19.58 -30.83 -5.19
C ILE A 452 -19.56 -29.86 -6.36
N THR A 453 -19.46 -28.55 -6.09
CA THR A 453 -19.43 -27.50 -7.12
C THR A 453 -18.02 -27.14 -7.56
N ARG A 454 -16.97 -27.74 -6.98
CA ARG A 454 -15.56 -27.49 -7.32
C ARG A 454 -15.28 -27.60 -8.81
N SER A 455 -15.82 -28.63 -9.47
CA SER A 455 -15.65 -28.84 -10.92
C SER A 455 -16.25 -27.72 -11.79
N LYS A 456 -17.18 -26.93 -11.26
CA LYS A 456 -17.83 -25.81 -11.96
C LYS A 456 -17.15 -24.46 -11.72
N TYR A 457 -16.33 -24.36 -10.67
CA TYR A 457 -15.73 -23.09 -10.23
C TYR A 457 -14.23 -23.27 -9.99
N PRO A 458 -13.39 -23.08 -11.02
CA PRO A 458 -11.97 -23.40 -10.96
C PRO A 458 -11.19 -22.66 -9.85
N LEU A 459 -11.60 -21.43 -9.52
CA LEU A 459 -11.01 -20.66 -8.42
C LEU A 459 -11.33 -21.26 -7.04
N LYS A 460 -12.57 -21.72 -6.84
CA LYS A 460 -12.96 -22.44 -5.63
C LYS A 460 -12.18 -23.74 -5.51
N ASP A 461 -12.02 -24.45 -6.63
CA ASP A 461 -11.24 -25.67 -6.64
C ASP A 461 -9.78 -25.42 -6.26
N MET A 462 -9.14 -24.38 -6.83
CA MET A 462 -7.80 -23.96 -6.46
C MET A 462 -7.70 -23.64 -4.97
N LEU A 463 -8.62 -22.85 -4.43
CA LEU A 463 -8.63 -22.53 -3.00
C LEU A 463 -8.82 -23.77 -2.12
N CYS A 464 -9.69 -24.70 -2.51
CA CYS A 464 -9.85 -25.96 -1.79
C CYS A 464 -8.56 -26.81 -1.81
N GLN A 465 -7.83 -26.90 -2.93
CA GLN A 465 -6.55 -27.60 -2.99
C GLN A 465 -5.52 -26.98 -2.04
N ILE A 466 -5.46 -25.65 -1.99
CA ILE A 466 -4.58 -24.90 -1.10
C ILE A 466 -4.94 -25.16 0.37
N VAL A 467 -6.22 -25.03 0.74
CA VAL A 467 -6.69 -25.20 2.13
C VAL A 467 -6.55 -26.66 2.60
N GLN A 468 -6.77 -27.63 1.71
CA GLN A 468 -6.58 -29.05 2.03
C GLN A 468 -5.13 -29.34 2.45
N ALA A 469 -4.15 -28.69 1.82
CA ALA A 469 -2.74 -28.83 2.18
C ALA A 469 -2.39 -28.21 3.55
N TRP A 470 -3.25 -27.35 4.11
CA TRP A 470 -3.04 -26.75 5.43
C TRP A 470 -3.55 -27.62 6.58
N GLY A 471 -4.41 -28.61 6.29
CA GLY A 471 -5.01 -29.47 7.31
C GLY A 471 -6.14 -28.82 8.11
N TRP A 472 -6.71 -27.71 7.62
CA TRP A 472 -7.86 -27.08 8.27
C TRP A 472 -9.10 -27.98 8.24
N THR A 473 -9.88 -27.91 9.30
CA THR A 473 -11.17 -28.58 9.45
C THR A 473 -12.27 -27.83 8.69
N ASN A 474 -13.37 -28.52 8.37
CA ASN A 474 -14.55 -27.85 7.78
C ASN A 474 -15.12 -26.77 8.72
N ASP A 475 -15.03 -26.95 10.03
CA ASP A 475 -15.54 -25.99 11.02
C ASP A 475 -14.75 -24.67 10.97
N GLU A 476 -13.42 -24.73 10.84
CA GLU A 476 -12.57 -23.54 10.67
C GLU A 476 -12.89 -22.79 9.37
N ILE A 477 -13.10 -23.52 8.28
CA ILE A 477 -13.48 -22.95 6.98
C ILE A 477 -14.85 -22.27 7.06
N ILE A 478 -15.85 -22.96 7.63
CA ILE A 478 -17.21 -22.41 7.80
C ILE A 478 -17.20 -21.19 8.71
N SER A 479 -16.39 -21.20 9.77
CA SER A 479 -16.18 -20.04 10.62
C SER A 479 -15.62 -18.87 9.80
N LEU A 480 -14.49 -19.03 9.11
CA LEU A 480 -13.87 -17.97 8.30
C LEU A 480 -14.77 -17.46 7.17
N ASN A 481 -15.58 -18.31 6.54
CA ASN A 481 -16.58 -17.88 5.57
C ASN A 481 -17.63 -16.93 6.15
N ASN A 482 -17.95 -17.08 7.43
CA ASN A 482 -18.88 -16.22 8.16
C ASN A 482 -18.17 -15.08 8.88
N TYR A 483 -16.96 -14.71 8.46
CA TYR A 483 -16.18 -13.63 9.08
C TYR A 483 -16.99 -12.33 9.27
N GLU A 484 -17.79 -11.93 8.27
CA GLU A 484 -18.66 -10.75 8.33
C GLU A 484 -19.78 -10.84 9.38
N LYS A 485 -20.02 -12.03 9.94
CA LYS A 485 -21.00 -12.31 11.01
C LYS A 485 -20.34 -12.69 12.32
N TRP A 486 -19.01 -12.76 12.39
CA TRP A 486 -18.29 -13.02 13.64
C TRP A 486 -18.67 -12.02 14.70
N SER A 487 -18.67 -12.49 15.94
CA SER A 487 -18.82 -11.63 17.11
C SER A 487 -17.72 -10.57 17.14
N PHE A 488 -17.98 -9.48 17.84
CA PHE A 488 -17.03 -8.39 18.00
C PHE A 488 -15.69 -8.89 18.58
N ASP A 489 -15.74 -9.77 19.57
CA ASP A 489 -14.54 -10.27 20.25
C ASP A 489 -13.68 -11.15 19.35
N GLU A 490 -14.29 -12.01 18.53
CA GLU A 490 -13.57 -12.83 17.55
C GLU A 490 -12.83 -11.97 16.52
N ARG A 491 -13.50 -10.93 15.99
CA ARG A 491 -12.86 -10.00 15.04
C ARG A 491 -11.70 -9.26 15.69
N VAL A 492 -11.90 -8.73 16.89
CA VAL A 492 -10.84 -8.04 17.64
C VAL A 492 -9.68 -8.99 17.98
N ALA A 493 -9.96 -10.25 18.29
CA ALA A 493 -8.93 -11.25 18.56
C ALA A 493 -8.07 -11.51 17.32
N LEU A 494 -8.68 -11.76 16.16
CA LEU A 494 -7.94 -11.92 14.91
C LEU A 494 -7.16 -10.65 14.55
N GLY A 495 -7.78 -9.48 14.67
CA GLY A 495 -7.10 -8.19 14.44
C GLY A 495 -5.87 -8.00 15.32
N ARG A 496 -5.93 -8.42 16.60
CA ARG A 496 -4.77 -8.40 17.50
C ARG A 496 -3.68 -9.37 17.06
N GLN A 497 -4.03 -10.58 16.63
CA GLN A 497 -3.07 -11.56 16.11
C GLN A 497 -2.32 -11.01 14.90
N VAL A 498 -3.04 -10.47 13.92
CA VAL A 498 -2.44 -9.89 12.71
C VAL A 498 -1.58 -8.68 13.03
N ASN A 499 -2.05 -7.78 13.91
CA ASN A 499 -1.28 -6.61 14.28
C ASN A 499 -0.01 -6.97 15.08
N ASN A 500 -0.10 -7.93 16.00
CA ASN A 500 1.06 -8.43 16.73
C ASN A 500 2.09 -9.03 15.76
N PHE A 501 1.64 -9.84 14.80
CA PHE A 501 2.48 -10.38 13.74
C PHE A 501 3.23 -9.27 13.00
N ILE A 502 2.54 -8.24 12.50
CA ILE A 502 3.16 -7.12 11.75
C ILE A 502 4.20 -6.38 12.61
N ILE A 503 3.86 -6.10 13.87
CA ILE A 503 4.76 -5.40 14.81
C ILE A 503 6.01 -6.27 15.11
N ASP A 504 5.83 -7.56 15.31
CA ASP A 504 6.92 -8.46 15.65
C ASP A 504 7.82 -8.76 14.44
N SER A 505 7.26 -8.88 13.24
CA SER A 505 8.03 -8.91 11.99
C SER A 505 8.88 -7.66 11.82
N TYR A 506 8.31 -6.47 12.07
CA TYR A 506 9.09 -5.23 12.04
C TYR A 506 10.23 -5.23 13.07
N LYS A 507 10.00 -5.71 14.30
CA LYS A 507 11.06 -5.81 15.32
C LYS A 507 12.15 -6.79 14.90
N ARG A 508 11.81 -7.93 14.28
CA ARG A 508 12.78 -8.90 13.77
C ARG A 508 13.63 -8.28 12.65
N LEU A 509 13.00 -7.65 11.66
CA LEU A 509 13.68 -6.93 10.59
C LEU A 509 14.59 -5.81 11.11
N LYS A 510 14.13 -5.06 12.12
CA LYS A 510 14.94 -4.02 12.77
C LYS A 510 16.18 -4.60 13.43
N LYS A 511 16.06 -5.74 14.10
CA LYS A 511 17.19 -6.43 14.72
C LYS A 511 18.21 -6.87 13.67
N SER A 512 17.75 -7.50 12.59
CA SER A 512 18.59 -7.91 11.47
C SER A 512 19.24 -6.73 10.74
N GLY A 513 18.54 -5.61 10.60
CA GLY A 513 19.09 -4.38 10.00
C GLY A 513 20.17 -3.71 10.86
N ALA A 514 20.02 -3.74 12.19
CA ALA A 514 21.05 -3.25 13.11
C ALA A 514 22.35 -4.08 13.01
N GLU A 515 22.22 -5.39 12.85
CA GLU A 515 23.36 -6.30 12.61
C GLU A 515 24.05 -6.02 11.26
N ALA A 516 23.28 -5.58 10.25
CA ALA A 516 23.77 -5.24 8.92
C ALA A 516 24.41 -3.82 8.80
N LYS A 517 24.47 -3.03 9.89
CA LYS A 517 25.02 -1.65 9.92
C LYS A 517 24.41 -0.70 8.86
N VAL A 518 23.15 -0.92 8.54
CA VAL A 518 22.39 -0.12 7.57
C VAL A 518 22.26 1.34 8.08
N GLN A 519 22.65 2.32 7.25
CA GLN A 519 22.47 3.74 7.55
C GLN A 519 21.02 4.14 7.26
N ILE A 520 20.17 4.08 8.29
CA ILE A 520 18.75 4.42 8.17
C ILE A 520 18.57 5.91 8.48
N ASN A 521 17.76 6.61 7.68
CA ASN A 521 17.38 7.99 8.01
C ASN A 521 16.63 8.03 9.36
N GLU A 522 17.32 8.47 10.42
CA GLU A 522 16.80 8.47 11.81
C GLU A 522 15.51 9.28 11.97
N THR A 523 15.31 10.30 11.13
CA THR A 523 14.10 11.14 11.18
C THR A 523 12.85 10.41 10.73
N ASP A 524 12.90 9.67 9.62
CA ASP A 524 11.75 8.88 9.13
C ASP A 524 11.43 7.73 10.10
N MET A 525 12.46 7.09 10.66
CA MET A 525 12.30 6.10 11.74
C MET A 525 11.59 6.66 12.96
N THR A 526 11.94 7.88 13.36
CA THR A 526 11.35 8.51 14.53
C THR A 526 9.88 8.85 14.28
N VAL A 527 9.55 9.40 13.11
CA VAL A 527 8.17 9.75 12.73
C VAL A 527 7.30 8.50 12.64
N LEU A 528 7.73 7.47 11.90
CA LEU A 528 6.96 6.25 11.69
C LEU A 528 6.88 5.41 12.97
N GLY A 529 7.95 5.35 13.74
CA GLY A 529 7.94 4.77 15.09
C GLY A 529 6.93 5.49 16.00
N ARG A 530 6.85 6.82 15.94
CA ARG A 530 5.87 7.58 16.74
C ARG A 530 4.42 7.41 16.24
N LYS A 531 4.17 7.30 14.93
CA LYS A 531 2.85 6.88 14.40
C LYS A 531 2.46 5.53 14.99
N LEU A 532 3.38 4.56 14.97
CA LEU A 532 3.16 3.23 15.54
C LEU A 532 2.81 3.25 17.03
N PHE A 533 3.65 3.90 17.83
CA PHE A 533 3.40 3.98 19.26
C PHE A 533 2.09 4.70 19.56
N THR A 534 1.66 5.64 18.73
CA THR A 534 0.38 6.33 18.88
C THR A 534 -0.79 5.33 18.84
N PHE A 535 -0.83 4.42 17.87
CA PHE A 535 -1.94 3.47 17.75
C PHE A 535 -1.80 2.25 18.67
N PHE A 536 -0.58 1.74 18.83
CA PHE A 536 -0.37 0.39 19.36
C PHE A 536 0.31 0.33 20.72
N SER A 537 0.89 1.42 21.23
CA SER A 537 1.47 1.41 22.58
C SER A 537 0.40 1.41 23.65
N LYS A 538 0.55 0.51 24.63
CA LYS A 538 -0.17 0.57 25.89
C LYS A 538 0.55 1.56 26.81
N LYS A 539 -0.18 2.58 27.26
CA LYS A 539 0.28 3.57 28.25
C LYS A 539 -0.77 3.65 29.36
N GLU A 540 -0.34 4.03 30.56
CA GLU A 540 -1.27 4.32 31.65
C GLU A 540 -2.27 5.39 31.20
N ASN A 541 -3.54 5.22 31.56
CA ASN A 541 -4.65 6.14 31.25
C ASN A 541 -4.96 6.35 29.76
N LYS A 542 -4.24 5.69 28.84
CA LYS A 542 -4.50 5.79 27.41
C LYS A 542 -5.70 4.93 27.02
N ILE A 543 -6.65 5.54 26.32
CA ILE A 543 -7.76 4.83 25.70
C ILE A 543 -7.20 4.08 24.48
N GLY A 544 -7.31 2.75 24.50
CA GLY A 544 -6.73 1.89 23.48
C GLY A 544 -7.48 1.94 22.14
N PHE A 545 -6.73 2.00 21.06
CA PHE A 545 -7.23 1.73 19.72
C PHE A 545 -7.40 0.23 19.51
N LEU A 546 -8.49 -0.14 18.87
CA LEU A 546 -8.68 -1.48 18.34
C LEU A 546 -7.96 -1.58 17.01
N PRO A 547 -7.31 -2.72 16.73
CA PRO A 547 -6.90 -3.02 15.37
C PRO A 547 -8.15 -2.98 14.50
N LYS A 548 -8.23 -2.01 13.58
CA LYS A 548 -9.22 -2.05 12.50
C LYS A 548 -8.89 -3.30 11.73
N SER A 549 -9.70 -4.34 11.93
CA SER A 549 -9.40 -5.64 11.36
C SER A 549 -9.66 -5.60 9.84
N PHE A 550 -10.52 -4.67 9.37
CA PHE A 550 -10.98 -4.55 7.99
C PHE A 550 -11.35 -3.10 7.63
N GLU A 551 -11.55 -2.88 6.32
CA GLU A 551 -12.29 -1.78 5.70
C GLU A 551 -13.75 -1.69 6.18
N ASP A 552 -14.29 -2.80 6.73
CA ASP A 552 -15.64 -2.83 7.27
C ASP A 552 -15.70 -2.13 8.64
N SER A 553 -16.71 -1.28 8.77
CA SER A 553 -16.93 -0.50 9.98
C SER A 553 -17.19 -1.41 11.19
N LEU A 554 -16.50 -1.16 12.32
CA LEU A 554 -16.87 -1.74 13.61
C LEU A 554 -18.15 -1.12 14.19
N ARG A 555 -18.76 -0.17 13.47
CA ARG A 555 -20.01 0.50 13.85
C ARG A 555 -21.08 -0.52 14.17
N GLN A 556 -21.73 -0.31 15.30
CA GLN A 556 -22.96 -0.98 15.64
C GLN A 556 -24.14 -0.08 15.28
N ASP A 557 -25.16 -0.63 14.63
CA ASP A 557 -26.40 0.11 14.33
C ASP A 557 -27.18 0.41 15.60
N ARG A 558 -27.09 -0.49 16.58
CA ARG A 558 -27.74 -0.38 17.88
C ARG A 558 -26.78 -0.76 19.00
N LEU A 559 -26.79 0.00 20.08
CA LEU A 559 -26.05 -0.30 21.32
C LEU A 559 -26.99 -0.20 22.51
N THR A 560 -26.87 -1.15 23.43
CA THR A 560 -27.62 -1.14 24.69
C THR A 560 -26.68 -0.99 25.87
N LEU A 561 -26.97 -0.03 26.74
CA LEU A 561 -26.28 0.15 28.01
C LEU A 561 -27.10 -0.40 29.15
N SER A 562 -26.48 -1.18 30.02
CA SER A 562 -27.04 -1.55 31.31
C SER A 562 -26.18 -1.04 32.45
N PHE A 563 -26.81 -0.85 33.60
CA PHE A 563 -26.13 -0.47 34.83
C PHE A 563 -26.50 -1.45 35.93
N ASP A 564 -25.52 -2.25 36.34
CA ASP A 564 -25.66 -3.15 37.47
C ASP A 564 -25.46 -2.34 38.75
N LYS A 565 -26.44 -2.43 39.64
CA LYS A 565 -26.45 -1.60 40.85
C LYS A 565 -25.26 -1.94 41.76
N PRO A 566 -24.70 -0.93 42.44
CA PRO A 566 -23.76 -1.19 43.52
C PRO A 566 -24.43 -2.02 44.61
N THR A 567 -23.75 -3.07 45.07
CA THR A 567 -24.13 -3.85 46.26
C THR A 567 -23.16 -3.52 47.40
N LYS A 568 -23.46 -3.93 48.65
CA LYS A 568 -22.55 -3.72 49.80
C LYS A 568 -21.12 -4.24 49.58
N LYS A 569 -20.89 -5.13 48.61
CA LYS A 569 -19.59 -5.74 48.28
C LYS A 569 -19.04 -5.38 46.90
N LYS A 570 -19.83 -4.82 45.97
CA LYS A 570 -19.41 -4.53 44.59
C LYS A 570 -19.85 -3.12 44.18
N ALA A 571 -18.94 -2.35 43.60
CA ALA A 571 -19.28 -1.07 42.97
C ALA A 571 -20.20 -1.31 41.75
N GLY A 572 -21.03 -0.32 41.42
CA GLY A 572 -21.92 -0.42 40.26
C GLY A 572 -21.10 -0.43 38.97
N ILE A 573 -21.47 -1.29 38.03
CA ILE A 573 -20.73 -1.49 36.78
C ILE A 573 -21.63 -1.24 35.59
N TRP A 574 -21.07 -0.59 34.57
CA TRP A 574 -21.73 -0.38 33.29
C TRP A 574 -21.34 -1.48 32.32
N ASN A 575 -22.32 -2.04 31.65
CA ASN A 575 -22.12 -3.00 30.56
C ASN A 575 -22.64 -2.38 29.26
N VAL A 576 -21.88 -2.56 28.18
CA VAL A 576 -22.27 -2.14 26.83
C VAL A 576 -22.43 -3.38 25.96
N TYR A 577 -23.63 -3.57 25.43
CA TYR A 577 -23.99 -4.68 24.56
C TYR A 577 -24.17 -4.20 23.11
N PRO A 578 -23.81 -5.02 22.11
CA PRO A 578 -24.24 -4.80 20.74
C PRO A 578 -25.73 -5.10 20.63
N GLY A 579 -26.42 -4.41 19.74
CA GLY A 579 -27.83 -4.68 19.46
C GLY A 579 -28.79 -4.18 20.55
N THR A 580 -29.97 -4.80 20.58
CA THR A 580 -31.03 -4.51 21.56
C THR A 580 -31.07 -5.65 22.57
N VAL A 581 -30.79 -5.34 23.82
CA VAL A 581 -30.89 -6.31 24.92
C VAL A 581 -32.01 -5.84 25.85
N THR A 582 -32.90 -6.74 26.28
CA THR A 582 -34.00 -6.41 27.19
C THR A 582 -33.61 -6.62 28.65
N THR A 583 -34.45 -6.18 29.59
CA THR A 583 -34.21 -6.44 31.03
C THR A 583 -34.25 -7.94 31.34
N GLY A 584 -35.12 -8.71 30.68
CA GLY A 584 -35.21 -10.16 30.89
C GLY A 584 -33.94 -10.89 30.43
N ASP A 585 -33.39 -10.50 29.28
CA ASP A 585 -32.16 -11.08 28.74
C ASP A 585 -30.96 -10.89 29.68
N ILE A 586 -30.88 -9.72 30.35
CA ILE A 586 -29.83 -9.42 31.33
C ILE A 586 -30.02 -10.26 32.59
N GLU A 587 -31.27 -10.42 33.06
CA GLU A 587 -31.58 -11.22 34.25
C GLU A 587 -31.32 -12.72 34.04
N GLU A 588 -31.53 -13.23 32.83
CA GLU A 588 -31.25 -14.61 32.43
C GLU A 588 -29.77 -14.85 32.08
N GLY A 589 -28.97 -13.78 31.92
CA GLY A 589 -27.55 -13.86 31.56
C GLY A 589 -27.29 -14.34 30.12
N THR A 590 -28.30 -14.31 29.25
CA THR A 590 -28.24 -14.88 27.89
C THR A 590 -27.28 -14.16 26.95
N HIS A 591 -26.91 -12.91 27.28
CA HIS A 591 -26.05 -12.05 26.45
C HIS A 591 -24.72 -11.68 27.13
N ASP A 592 -24.34 -12.35 28.22
CA ASP A 592 -23.11 -12.03 28.96
C ASP A 592 -21.84 -12.23 28.13
N ASP A 593 -21.84 -13.18 27.20
CA ASP A 593 -20.74 -13.45 26.27
C ASP A 593 -20.65 -12.43 25.12
N GLN A 594 -21.62 -11.52 24.99
CA GLN A 594 -21.68 -10.52 23.93
C GLN A 594 -21.29 -9.11 24.40
N ILE A 595 -20.87 -8.94 25.66
CA ILE A 595 -20.56 -7.62 26.22
C ILE A 595 -19.31 -7.03 25.56
N LEU A 596 -19.48 -5.90 24.86
CA LEU A 596 -18.37 -5.18 24.21
C LEU A 596 -17.37 -4.61 25.22
N LYS A 597 -17.87 -4.08 26.33
CA LYS A 597 -17.05 -3.47 27.38
C LYS A 597 -17.80 -3.41 28.71
N ARG A 598 -17.09 -3.78 29.78
CA ARG A 598 -17.48 -3.54 31.18
C ARG A 598 -16.64 -2.39 31.74
N SER A 599 -17.27 -1.43 32.43
CA SER A 599 -16.54 -0.28 32.98
C SER A 599 -17.20 0.32 34.22
N TYR A 600 -16.38 0.84 35.13
CA TYR A 600 -16.82 1.69 36.24
C TYR A 600 -16.90 3.17 35.84
N ASN A 601 -16.32 3.53 34.70
CA ASN A 601 -16.18 4.89 34.19
C ASN A 601 -16.81 5.00 32.81
N LEU A 602 -18.02 5.55 32.76
CA LEU A 602 -18.78 5.63 31.52
C LEU A 602 -18.17 6.61 30.48
N PRO A 603 -17.61 7.77 30.87
CA PRO A 603 -16.96 8.66 29.90
C PRO A 603 -15.77 8.04 29.17
N GLU A 604 -14.97 7.21 29.85
CA GLU A 604 -13.88 6.45 29.22
C GLU A 604 -14.42 5.50 28.14
N THR A 605 -15.49 4.77 28.48
CA THR A 605 -16.16 3.85 27.55
C THR A 605 -16.75 4.59 26.35
N PHE A 606 -17.39 5.74 26.56
CA PHE A 606 -17.96 6.54 25.46
C PHE A 606 -16.89 7.03 24.50
N MET A 607 -15.81 7.57 25.04
CA MET A 607 -14.70 8.00 24.20
C MET A 607 -14.05 6.82 23.49
N TRP A 608 -13.95 5.65 24.12
CA TRP A 608 -13.50 4.42 23.45
C TRP A 608 -14.43 3.99 22.30
N LEU A 609 -15.76 4.09 22.46
CA LEU A 609 -16.74 3.78 21.41
C LEU A 609 -16.63 4.74 20.23
N VAL A 610 -16.50 6.04 20.49
CA VAL A 610 -16.34 7.10 19.48
C VAL A 610 -14.99 6.97 18.76
N LEU A 611 -13.91 6.77 19.52
CA LEU A 611 -12.53 6.67 18.99
C LEU A 611 -12.37 5.50 18.02
N ASN A 612 -13.00 4.37 18.33
CA ASN A 612 -12.92 3.15 17.51
C ASN A 612 -14.02 3.05 16.44
N GLY A 613 -14.86 4.08 16.30
CA GLY A 613 -15.95 4.11 15.32
C GLY A 613 -17.06 3.08 15.56
N ILE A 614 -17.12 2.50 16.77
CA ILE A 614 -18.19 1.57 17.19
C ILE A 614 -19.50 2.33 17.34
N TRP A 615 -19.43 3.57 17.84
CA TRP A 615 -20.54 4.51 17.88
C TRP A 615 -20.33 5.64 16.88
N THR A 616 -21.38 5.97 16.15
CA THR A 616 -21.46 7.15 15.27
C THR A 616 -22.77 7.88 15.54
N LYS A 617 -22.95 9.07 14.97
CA LYS A 617 -24.20 9.84 15.11
C LYS A 617 -25.44 9.08 14.62
N ASP A 618 -25.26 8.08 13.77
CA ASP A 618 -26.30 7.22 13.22
C ASP A 618 -26.52 5.92 14.03
N THR A 619 -25.82 5.74 15.17
CA THR A 619 -25.97 4.57 16.05
C THR A 619 -27.08 4.80 17.08
N ASN A 620 -28.09 3.94 17.09
CA ASN A 620 -29.19 4.03 18.05
C ASN A 620 -28.75 3.50 19.42
N THR A 621 -28.85 4.33 20.45
CA THR A 621 -28.38 4.00 21.80
C THR A 621 -29.55 3.89 22.77
N SER A 622 -29.76 2.70 23.34
CA SER A 622 -30.75 2.42 24.37
C SER A 622 -30.12 2.26 25.75
N LEU A 623 -30.86 2.65 26.78
CA LEU A 623 -30.47 2.50 28.19
C LEU A 623 -31.48 1.59 28.89
N VAL A 624 -31.02 0.44 29.36
CA VAL A 624 -31.80 -0.53 30.13
C VAL A 624 -31.33 -0.47 31.57
N ALA A 625 -31.90 0.47 32.31
CA ALA A 625 -31.61 0.62 33.72
C ALA A 625 -32.79 1.28 34.44
N ARG A 626 -33.56 0.48 35.20
CA ARG A 626 -34.69 0.99 36.00
C ARG A 626 -34.24 1.98 37.09
N GLU A 627 -32.98 1.92 37.51
CA GLU A 627 -32.39 2.79 38.55
C GLU A 627 -31.06 3.42 38.13
N SER A 628 -30.85 3.65 36.82
CA SER A 628 -29.64 4.36 36.37
C SER A 628 -29.61 5.78 36.94
N PRO A 629 -28.42 6.29 37.35
CA PRO A 629 -28.26 7.68 37.72
C PRO A 629 -28.46 8.63 36.53
N LEU A 630 -28.30 8.13 35.30
CA LEU A 630 -28.38 8.85 34.03
C LEU A 630 -29.66 8.53 33.26
N SER A 631 -30.13 9.49 32.48
CA SER A 631 -31.17 9.31 31.46
C SER A 631 -30.56 8.94 30.10
N ALA A 632 -31.38 8.38 29.21
CA ALA A 632 -30.96 8.09 27.83
C ALA A 632 -30.55 9.36 27.06
N GLY A 633 -31.18 10.50 27.36
CA GLY A 633 -30.83 11.80 26.79
C GLY A 633 -29.42 12.26 27.18
N GLU A 634 -29.08 12.19 28.47
CA GLU A 634 -27.73 12.56 28.96
C GLU A 634 -26.63 11.67 28.36
N VAL A 635 -26.94 10.40 28.11
CA VAL A 635 -26.04 9.46 27.43
C VAL A 635 -25.79 9.88 25.99
N GLN A 636 -26.84 10.17 25.23
CA GLN A 636 -26.70 10.60 23.84
C GLN A 636 -26.02 11.97 23.73
N ASP A 637 -26.37 12.93 24.60
CA ASP A 637 -25.80 14.27 24.64
C ASP A 637 -24.27 14.22 24.79
N LEU A 638 -23.75 13.38 25.70
CA LEU A 638 -22.30 13.26 25.89
C LEU A 638 -21.60 12.61 24.68
N LEU A 639 -22.19 11.58 24.08
CA LEU A 639 -21.64 10.91 22.89
C LEU A 639 -21.57 11.87 21.69
N PHE A 640 -22.63 12.65 21.45
CA PHE A 640 -22.62 13.71 20.44
C PHE A 640 -21.56 14.77 20.73
N PHE A 641 -21.49 15.25 21.99
CA PHE A 641 -20.51 16.24 22.39
C PHE A 641 -19.06 15.76 22.17
N MET A 642 -18.74 14.53 22.56
CA MET A 642 -17.41 13.94 22.35
C MET A 642 -17.07 13.86 20.86
N THR A 643 -18.03 13.43 20.03
CA THR A 643 -17.84 13.27 18.59
C THR A 643 -17.61 14.61 17.88
N ASP A 644 -18.30 15.67 18.31
CA ASP A 644 -18.13 17.01 17.74
C ASP A 644 -16.84 17.69 18.22
N PHE A 645 -16.45 17.44 19.46
CA PHE A 645 -15.30 18.12 20.06
C PHE A 645 -13.95 17.48 19.67
N PHE A 646 -13.91 16.14 19.54
CA PHE A 646 -12.72 15.40 19.18
C PHE A 646 -12.76 15.01 17.69
N PRO A 647 -11.83 15.51 16.85
CA PRO A 647 -11.84 15.17 15.44
C PRO A 647 -11.58 13.67 15.23
N HIS A 648 -12.25 13.07 14.25
CA HIS A 648 -11.93 11.71 13.81
C HIS A 648 -10.47 11.64 13.36
N LEU A 649 -9.69 10.81 14.04
CA LEU A 649 -8.28 10.63 13.70
C LEU A 649 -8.17 9.85 12.38
N LYS A 650 -7.74 10.53 11.32
CA LYS A 650 -7.23 9.89 10.10
C LYS A 650 -5.72 9.79 10.22
N VAL A 651 -5.15 8.60 10.01
CA VAL A 651 -3.71 8.34 10.08
C VAL A 651 -2.92 9.31 9.19
N ASP A 652 -3.46 9.58 8.00
CA ASP A 652 -2.88 10.46 6.98
C ASP A 652 -2.92 11.95 7.37
N ALA A 653 -3.67 12.31 8.41
CA ALA A 653 -3.77 13.68 8.90
C ALA A 653 -2.60 14.08 9.82
N LEU A 654 -1.82 13.12 10.33
CA LEU A 654 -0.66 13.38 11.20
C LEU A 654 0.56 13.78 10.36
N LYS A 655 0.84 15.09 10.31
CA LYS A 655 2.00 15.63 9.61
C LYS A 655 3.32 15.23 10.28
N ASN A 656 4.35 14.96 9.48
CA ASN A 656 5.66 14.50 9.94
C ASN A 656 6.33 15.49 10.91
N ASP A 657 6.16 16.80 10.71
CA ASP A 657 6.71 17.85 11.58
C ASP A 657 6.14 17.81 13.00
N VAL A 658 4.86 17.44 13.14
CA VAL A 658 4.19 17.26 14.43
C VAL A 658 4.74 16.03 15.16
N LEU A 659 5.02 14.96 14.42
CA LEU A 659 5.55 13.72 14.97
C LEU A 659 7.04 13.81 15.30
N LEU A 660 7.81 14.71 14.68
CA LEU A 660 9.21 14.95 15.06
C LEU A 660 9.34 15.71 16.40
N ALA A 661 8.32 16.49 16.77
CA ALA A 661 8.26 17.13 18.07
C ALA A 661 7.72 16.18 19.16
N ASP A 662 8.06 16.45 20.43
CA ASP A 662 7.48 15.73 21.56
C ASP A 662 5.96 15.92 21.62
N SER A 663 5.27 14.85 22.00
CA SER A 663 3.81 14.82 22.15
C SER A 663 3.33 15.89 23.13
N LYS A 664 2.35 16.66 22.72
CA LYS A 664 1.76 17.76 23.50
C LYS A 664 0.25 17.63 23.53
N VAL A 665 -0.38 18.11 24.59
CA VAL A 665 -1.86 18.14 24.67
C VAL A 665 -2.42 19.04 23.57
N ASP A 666 -3.41 18.56 22.82
CA ASP A 666 -4.10 19.30 21.76
C ASP A 666 -5.47 19.80 22.20
N ARG A 667 -6.30 18.94 22.83
CA ARG A 667 -7.63 19.30 23.35
C ARG A 667 -7.88 18.67 24.69
N THR A 668 -8.70 19.34 25.51
CA THR A 668 -9.06 18.86 26.85
C THR A 668 -10.54 19.09 27.12
N LEU A 669 -11.23 18.01 27.51
CA LEU A 669 -12.61 17.99 27.95
C LEU A 669 -12.65 17.63 29.43
N ALA A 670 -13.23 18.52 30.24
CA ALA A 670 -13.55 18.24 31.63
C ALA A 670 -15.02 17.87 31.77
N ILE A 671 -15.31 16.75 32.43
CA ILE A 671 -16.65 16.20 32.61
C ILE A 671 -16.97 16.27 34.10
N LEU A 672 -18.02 17.01 34.45
CA LEU A 672 -18.39 17.26 35.84
C LEU A 672 -19.61 16.46 36.25
N ASN A 673 -19.51 15.78 37.40
CA ASN A 673 -20.62 15.11 38.06
C ASN A 673 -21.41 14.11 37.18
N TYR A 674 -20.79 13.56 36.15
CA TYR A 674 -21.45 12.63 35.25
C TYR A 674 -21.75 11.31 35.98
N GLY A 675 -23.01 10.88 35.96
CA GLY A 675 -23.47 9.69 36.66
C GLY A 675 -23.49 9.80 38.19
N VAL A 676 -23.34 11.01 38.75
CA VAL A 676 -23.51 11.23 40.19
C VAL A 676 -25.00 11.49 40.47
N GLY A 677 -25.64 10.59 41.21
CA GLY A 677 -27.05 10.73 41.57
C GLY A 677 -27.30 11.86 42.57
N GLY A 678 -28.43 12.57 42.39
CA GLY A 678 -28.88 13.63 43.30
C GLY A 678 -28.51 15.05 42.85
N ASP A 679 -29.14 16.04 43.49
CA ASP A 679 -28.96 17.45 43.16
C ASP A 679 -27.73 18.01 43.89
N ILE A 680 -26.60 18.11 43.21
CA ILE A 680 -25.30 18.41 43.83
C ILE A 680 -24.75 19.76 43.31
N ASN A 681 -24.78 20.77 44.18
CA ASN A 681 -24.27 22.12 43.92
C ASN A 681 -22.73 22.26 44.05
N LYS A 682 -21.99 21.15 44.10
CA LYS A 682 -20.51 21.11 44.23
C LYS A 682 -19.89 20.16 43.22
N VAL A 683 -18.59 20.33 42.94
CA VAL A 683 -17.83 19.34 42.15
C VAL A 683 -17.60 18.10 43.02
N ALA A 684 -18.39 17.05 42.79
CA ALA A 684 -18.27 15.76 43.48
C ALA A 684 -17.42 14.77 42.70
N ARG A 685 -17.49 14.82 41.36
CA ARG A 685 -16.70 13.99 40.44
C ARG A 685 -16.20 14.86 39.30
N LEU A 686 -14.92 14.70 38.95
CA LEU A 686 -14.28 15.39 37.84
C LEU A 686 -13.48 14.35 37.04
N GLU A 687 -13.83 14.22 35.77
CA GLU A 687 -13.15 13.36 34.81
C GLU A 687 -12.56 14.23 33.70
N LEU A 688 -11.38 13.87 33.21
CA LEU A 688 -10.68 14.55 32.13
C LEU A 688 -10.46 13.59 30.98
N ILE A 689 -10.80 14.04 29.77
CA ILE A 689 -10.41 13.40 28.53
C ILE A 689 -9.56 14.39 27.75
N HIS A 690 -8.37 13.99 27.32
CA HIS A 690 -7.52 14.85 26.51
C HIS A 690 -6.90 14.11 25.34
N THR A 691 -6.69 14.83 24.24
CA THR A 691 -5.98 14.33 23.06
C THR A 691 -4.59 14.94 22.99
N THR A 692 -3.67 14.25 22.32
CA THR A 692 -2.34 14.76 22.03
C THR A 692 -2.19 15.17 20.57
N SER A 693 -1.12 15.92 20.28
CA SER A 693 -0.70 16.28 18.93
C SER A 693 -0.36 15.07 18.07
N TRP A 694 -0.09 13.91 18.68
CA TRP A 694 0.10 12.66 17.97
C TRP A 694 -1.24 11.92 17.71
N GLY A 695 -2.35 12.38 18.28
CA GLY A 695 -3.67 11.74 18.14
C GLY A 695 -3.97 10.70 19.23
N GLU A 696 -3.14 10.57 20.26
CA GLU A 696 -3.44 9.70 21.40
C GLU A 696 -4.55 10.30 22.26
N VAL A 697 -5.40 9.46 22.84
CA VAL A 697 -6.49 9.87 23.73
C VAL A 697 -6.27 9.29 25.12
N PHE A 698 -6.43 10.11 26.14
CA PHE A 698 -6.22 9.72 27.54
C PHE A 698 -7.45 10.07 28.38
N TYR A 699 -7.74 9.24 29.37
CA TYR A 699 -8.78 9.42 30.36
C TYR A 699 -8.18 9.43 31.77
N GLU A 700 -8.49 10.46 32.57
CA GLU A 700 -8.04 10.58 33.95
C GLU A 700 -9.21 10.95 34.86
N CYS A 701 -9.32 10.32 36.02
CA CYS A 701 -10.31 10.65 37.03
C CYS A 701 -9.64 11.32 38.22
N ALA A 702 -10.17 12.47 38.65
CA ALA A 702 -9.61 13.19 39.77
C ALA A 702 -9.91 12.46 41.10
N PRO A 703 -8.99 12.47 42.09
CA PRO A 703 -9.23 11.86 43.39
C PRO A 703 -10.45 12.49 44.08
N ALA A 704 -11.34 11.64 44.61
CA ALA A 704 -12.50 12.09 45.39
C ALA A 704 -12.27 11.86 46.90
N PRO A 705 -12.69 12.78 47.78
CA PRO A 705 -13.37 14.05 47.51
C PRO A 705 -12.43 15.15 46.99
N ILE A 706 -12.93 16.00 46.08
CA ILE A 706 -12.13 17.06 45.45
C ILE A 706 -12.54 18.46 45.91
N LYS A 707 -11.57 19.30 46.27
CA LYS A 707 -11.83 20.72 46.57
C LYS A 707 -11.88 21.53 45.27
N PRO A 708 -12.64 22.65 45.21
CA PRO A 708 -12.75 23.45 44.00
C PRO A 708 -11.40 23.95 43.44
N ALA A 709 -10.45 24.33 44.31
CA ALA A 709 -9.12 24.77 43.88
C ALA A 709 -8.32 23.62 43.24
N ASP A 710 -8.39 22.42 43.81
CA ASP A 710 -7.72 21.22 43.31
C ASP A 710 -8.36 20.76 41.99
N ALA A 711 -9.69 20.90 41.84
CA ALA A 711 -10.41 20.63 40.59
C ALA A 711 -9.92 21.53 39.44
N VAL A 712 -9.74 22.83 39.69
CA VAL A 712 -9.19 23.75 38.68
C VAL A 712 -7.74 23.36 38.37
N GLN A 713 -6.89 23.09 39.37
CA GLN A 713 -5.51 22.68 39.12
C GLN A 713 -5.39 21.37 38.34
N PHE A 714 -6.29 20.42 38.60
CA PHE A 714 -6.36 19.16 37.85
C PHE A 714 -6.61 19.43 36.37
N CYS A 715 -7.60 20.26 36.01
CA CYS A 715 -7.83 20.68 34.63
C CYS A 715 -6.63 21.42 34.02
N LEU A 716 -5.97 22.31 34.79
CA LEU A 716 -4.81 23.08 34.32
C LEU A 716 -3.55 22.22 34.13
N SER A 717 -3.52 20.99 34.66
CA SER A 717 -2.40 20.05 34.47
C SER A 717 -2.36 19.45 33.06
N ARG A 718 -3.48 19.53 32.32
CA ARG A 718 -3.65 19.06 30.94
C ARG A 718 -4.11 20.20 30.04
N LEU A 719 -3.39 21.32 30.07
CA LEU A 719 -3.69 22.43 29.15
C LEU A 719 -3.21 22.14 27.73
N PRO A 720 -4.03 22.41 26.70
CA PRO A 720 -3.61 22.42 25.31
C PRO A 720 -2.37 23.28 25.09
N TRP A 721 -1.46 22.81 24.23
CA TRP A 721 -0.30 23.60 23.85
C TRP A 721 -0.71 24.70 22.85
N PRO A 722 -0.23 25.95 23.00
CA PRO A 722 -0.57 27.02 22.07
C PRO A 722 0.01 26.75 20.67
N ALA A 723 -0.75 27.13 19.64
CA ALA A 723 -0.30 26.98 18.25
C ALA A 723 1.03 27.72 18.03
N ARG A 724 1.88 27.16 17.15
CA ARG A 724 3.21 27.71 16.89
C ARG A 724 3.09 29.13 16.33
N GLY A 725 3.60 30.13 17.06
CA GLY A 725 3.54 31.54 16.67
C GLY A 725 2.28 32.29 17.10
N SER A 726 1.30 31.62 17.72
CA SER A 726 0.14 32.30 18.32
C SER A 726 0.50 32.87 19.69
N THR A 727 0.10 34.12 19.92
CA THR A 727 0.11 34.76 21.25
C THR A 727 -1.21 34.56 22.00
N GLU A 728 -2.22 34.04 21.32
CA GLU A 728 -3.54 33.82 21.90
C GLU A 728 -3.66 32.43 22.53
N PRO A 729 -4.28 32.34 23.73
CA PRO A 729 -4.49 31.08 24.42
C PRO A 729 -5.57 30.23 23.70
N PRO A 730 -5.33 28.93 23.46
CA PRO A 730 -6.25 28.04 22.73
C PRO A 730 -7.47 27.62 23.58
N LEU A 731 -8.28 28.58 24.00
CA LEU A 731 -9.42 28.35 24.91
C LEU A 731 -10.56 27.59 24.25
N ASP A 732 -10.68 27.66 22.92
CA ASP A 732 -11.61 26.86 22.12
C ASP A 732 -11.36 25.35 22.26
N ARG A 733 -10.13 24.96 22.60
CA ARG A 733 -9.68 23.58 22.81
C ARG A 733 -9.84 23.10 24.25
N ILE A 734 -10.45 23.91 25.11
CA ILE A 734 -10.74 23.58 26.52
C ILE A 734 -12.25 23.67 26.71
N LYS A 735 -12.91 22.54 26.93
CA LYS A 735 -14.35 22.48 27.16
C LYS A 735 -14.70 21.82 28.46
N VAL A 736 -15.84 22.24 29.03
CA VAL A 736 -16.44 21.62 30.21
C VAL A 736 -17.80 21.08 29.81
N TYR A 737 -18.00 19.78 30.00
CA TYR A 737 -19.30 19.15 29.88
C TYR A 737 -19.95 19.01 31.25
N VAL A 738 -21.23 19.35 31.30
CA VAL A 738 -22.09 19.25 32.47
C VAL A 738 -23.36 18.56 32.00
N PRO A 739 -23.81 17.48 32.66
CA PRO A 739 -25.07 16.82 32.32
C PRO A 739 -26.20 17.84 32.23
N SER A 740 -26.99 17.76 31.16
CA SER A 740 -28.25 18.48 31.01
C SER A 740 -29.16 18.07 32.17
N ALA A 741 -29.44 19.00 33.09
CA ALA A 741 -30.29 18.72 34.23
C ALA A 741 -31.61 18.10 33.75
N ARG A 742 -32.07 17.02 34.41
CA ARG A 742 -33.41 16.43 34.17
C ARG A 742 -34.41 17.56 33.94
N ALA A 743 -35.09 17.53 32.80
CA ALA A 743 -35.97 18.61 32.32
C ALA A 743 -36.77 19.23 33.48
N GLY A 744 -36.34 20.41 33.96
CA GLY A 744 -36.94 21.10 35.10
C GLY A 744 -36.01 21.78 36.11
N GLN A 745 -34.71 21.47 36.18
CA GLN A 745 -33.80 22.09 37.18
C GLN A 745 -32.77 23.05 36.55
N SER A 746 -33.12 24.34 36.44
CA SER A 746 -32.31 25.37 35.77
C SER A 746 -31.12 25.93 36.59
N SER A 747 -30.94 25.52 37.84
CA SER A 747 -29.96 26.12 38.78
C SER A 747 -28.52 25.60 38.61
N ASN A 748 -28.32 24.32 38.29
CA ASN A 748 -26.99 23.70 38.19
C ASN A 748 -26.15 24.26 37.02
N VAL A 749 -26.77 24.52 35.87
CA VAL A 749 -26.07 24.95 34.65
C VAL A 749 -25.34 26.28 34.83
N ARG A 750 -25.86 27.23 35.65
CA ARG A 750 -25.19 28.52 35.87
C ARG A 750 -23.92 28.40 36.71
N ILE A 751 -23.94 27.59 37.78
CA ILE A 751 -22.78 27.36 38.64
C ILE A 751 -21.66 26.69 37.84
N PHE A 752 -21.98 25.72 37.00
CA PHE A 752 -20.96 25.04 36.20
C PHE A 752 -20.52 25.82 34.95
N LYS A 753 -21.38 26.67 34.35
CA LYS A 753 -20.93 27.67 33.35
C LYS A 753 -19.88 28.63 33.93
N SER A 754 -19.99 28.98 35.21
CA SER A 754 -18.95 29.76 35.89
C SER A 754 -17.64 28.97 36.03
N PHE A 755 -17.69 27.63 36.12
CA PHE A 755 -16.49 26.80 36.24
C PHE A 755 -15.66 26.77 34.94
N GLU A 756 -16.30 26.67 33.76
CA GLU A 756 -15.60 26.81 32.47
C GLU A 756 -14.92 28.18 32.36
N GLN A 757 -15.63 29.26 32.75
CA GLN A 757 -15.07 30.61 32.77
C GLN A 757 -13.88 30.73 33.74
N VAL A 758 -13.94 30.09 34.91
CA VAL A 758 -12.83 30.03 35.88
C VAL A 758 -11.63 29.29 35.31
N ILE A 759 -11.85 28.15 34.63
CA ILE A 759 -10.77 27.43 33.94
C ILE A 759 -10.17 28.30 32.85
N HIS A 760 -10.98 28.92 32.01
CA HIS A 760 -10.51 29.80 30.93
C HIS A 760 -9.71 30.97 31.47
N LYS A 761 -10.20 31.66 32.52
CA LYS A 761 -9.47 32.76 33.17
C LYS A 761 -8.13 32.30 33.75
N SER A 762 -8.12 31.15 34.43
CA SER A 762 -6.91 30.58 35.04
C SER A 762 -5.91 30.10 33.97
N ALA A 763 -6.41 29.55 32.86
CA ALA A 763 -5.62 29.14 31.71
C ALA A 763 -4.96 30.35 31.04
N ARG A 764 -5.70 31.44 30.80
CA ARG A 764 -5.15 32.71 30.28
C ARG A 764 -3.95 33.17 31.10
N PHE A 765 -4.12 33.26 32.42
CA PHE A 765 -3.06 33.68 33.33
C PHE A 765 -1.82 32.76 33.24
N ARG A 766 -2.04 31.44 33.12
CA ARG A 766 -0.94 30.48 32.97
C ARG A 766 -0.22 30.65 31.63
N TYR A 767 -0.94 30.84 30.53
CA TYR A 767 -0.34 31.10 29.22
C TYR A 767 0.43 32.44 29.18
N GLU A 768 -0.11 33.50 29.78
CA GLU A 768 0.59 34.79 29.90
C GLU A 768 1.92 34.64 30.65
N LYS A 769 1.92 33.92 31.77
CA LYS A 769 3.14 33.62 32.53
C LYS A 769 4.14 32.79 31.71
N MET A 770 3.67 31.79 30.96
CA MET A 770 4.51 30.99 30.07
C MET A 770 5.13 31.85 28.95
N ALA A 771 4.35 32.77 28.36
CA ALA A 771 4.82 33.70 27.34
C ALA A 771 5.88 34.66 27.88
N GLN A 772 5.66 35.24 29.07
CA GLN A 772 6.64 36.09 29.75
C GLN A 772 7.95 35.35 30.03
N GLN A 773 7.89 34.10 30.50
CA GLN A 773 9.07 33.27 30.74
C GLN A 773 9.80 32.92 29.44
N ALA A 774 9.07 32.63 28.37
CA ALA A 774 9.66 32.36 27.05
C ALA A 774 10.37 33.62 26.50
N ALA A 775 9.75 34.80 26.61
CA ALA A 775 10.35 36.07 26.22
C ALA A 775 11.60 36.40 27.03
N ALA A 776 11.58 36.17 28.34
CA ALA A 776 12.76 36.35 29.21
C ALA A 776 13.91 35.42 28.82
N ARG A 777 13.63 34.14 28.52
CA ARG A 777 14.62 33.17 28.03
C ARG A 777 15.19 33.55 26.66
N ALA A 778 14.35 34.06 25.75
CA ALA A 778 14.79 34.54 24.44
C ALA A 778 15.73 35.75 24.58
N LYS A 779 15.39 36.71 25.45
CA LYS A 779 16.22 37.87 25.77
C LYS A 779 17.56 37.47 26.40
N ALA A 780 17.55 36.50 27.33
CA ALA A 780 18.77 35.95 27.94
C ALA A 780 19.67 35.22 26.91
N ARG A 781 19.08 34.46 25.97
CA ARG A 781 19.81 33.82 24.86
C ARG A 781 20.44 34.84 23.90
N GLN A 782 19.76 35.95 23.62
CA GLN A 782 20.32 37.04 22.82
C GLN A 782 21.47 37.74 23.54
N GLN A 783 21.35 37.95 24.85
CA GLN A 783 22.42 38.54 25.67
C GLN A 783 23.64 37.62 25.82
N ALA A 784 23.44 36.30 25.89
CA ALA A 784 24.54 35.32 25.96
C ALA A 784 25.27 35.11 24.61
N LYS A 785 24.66 35.47 23.47
CA LYS A 785 25.29 35.46 22.14
C LYS A 785 25.99 36.78 21.78
N ALA A 786 25.92 37.81 22.63
CA ALA A 786 26.64 39.06 22.40
C ALA A 786 28.14 38.86 22.67
N PRO A 787 29.05 39.27 21.76
CA PRO A 787 30.49 39.13 21.97
C PRO A 787 30.94 39.95 23.21
N PRO A 788 31.97 39.49 23.95
CA PRO A 788 32.43 40.23 25.13
C PRO A 788 32.89 41.63 24.73
N LYS A 789 32.46 42.64 25.50
CA LYS A 789 32.81 44.04 25.25
C LYS A 789 34.33 44.20 25.10
N PRO A 790 34.83 44.91 24.07
CA PRO A 790 36.26 45.17 23.94
C PRO A 790 36.77 45.94 25.17
N LYS A 791 37.88 45.48 25.76
CA LYS A 791 38.60 46.22 26.82
C LYS A 791 38.99 47.59 26.26
N ALA A 792 38.64 48.65 26.99
CA ALA A 792 38.97 50.02 26.62
C ALA A 792 40.49 50.21 26.44
N PRO A 793 40.95 50.96 25.43
CA PRO A 793 42.36 51.21 25.20
C PRO A 793 42.93 52.11 26.30
N ALA A 794 44.17 51.82 26.72
CA ALA A 794 44.89 52.61 27.70
C ALA A 794 45.12 54.06 27.21
N PRO A 795 45.07 55.07 28.10
CA PRO A 795 45.24 56.45 27.70
C PRO A 795 46.68 56.70 27.24
N SER A 796 46.82 57.30 26.06
CA SER A 796 48.08 57.79 25.50
C SER A 796 48.59 58.97 26.34
N VAL A 797 49.77 58.84 26.92
CA VAL A 797 50.50 59.94 27.56
C VAL A 797 51.39 60.58 26.50
N SER A 798 51.19 61.89 26.29
CA SER A 798 52.10 62.80 25.59
C SER A 798 53.32 63.13 26.44
#